data_AF-A0A8S4H3H5-F1
#
_entry.id   AF-A0A8S4H3H5-F1
#
_cell.length_a   1.000
_cell.length_b   1.000
_cell.length_c   1.000
_cell.angle_alpha   90.00
_cell.angle_beta   90.00
_cell.angle_gamma   90.00
#
_symmetry.space_group_name_H-M   'P 1'
#
loop_
_entity.id
_entity.type
_entity.pdbx_description
1 polymer ?
#
loop_
_entity_poly.entity_id
_entity_poly.type
_entity_poly.pdbx_seq_one_letter_code
_entity_poly.pdbx_strand_id
1 'polypeptide(L)'
;MLVRIASGLSAREEPVNSAEALHNICTEASKIALRSERDTGATSVAVTSLQKLTTTYIASLSKPTALQVIRNLALTTARCFRPRAWEPPAAPGMTEEERRIAQAAAASIQTAASRVTGGITEVELAAHTLKACTDALQTMTRGGNLTQDLACSASLVAILKAINNIASESRSLAANVAPQLVQVLSGLLGFGLSLPGPRAKQEGGAGGAASAAAVFVPPHRREKSSPRVGRNARQLSTGGAVDGSASEADGVDDPINASKVRLGALACLQACVRADSSSVHSSWQALFPSYSTPQVFRAAAPPVPLLQRCPSLLGSLLHDPHHKVRSSAAATIAMILEAPSHKKYFAIADNRSSGHRQRQGFTSASETLAQVLLVLHAALLHASAEEKEPAALAACLRTLAIAISVTPYERLRPSTLPADVLVVVAQEVEALAALPPENTGTMLASALTSTAAVLQAQDADGAIRALLTSAASGQAGDSRLPAAPRGVQSLPRTVIDLCSSSSQGYHTRVEGMCALASLAKCHPMVLFDHLNDILALTEAALSGPSPVSPRGMKSPAKSGHQRKPSAGGAPGDSGQDRFAQQTLRVIEYILEALSCTGDMESDTTAGEVAERLAAVHIQSGTGEMLEKVMNVHVRLGMQHPSAMVRSAALACVCALGGTGLTQLTRQTQAFVVSHVTMEARSGTPAATQAAACKALGSIVSSDVLSSSFAQLESIFGTIVGCLTARVGSIKIAAAWSLANACDSVRAAVRRGALPPDQGRALTAVAAAHAVDTAAGNDKVRAHGLRALWHILSLDATQEAPSTHEGRDDRWLVAASQALQTALATGNAKVQWNACLAAGSLLGHPCSAQKGELALKVQMIVQSLLLLLQNSSNMKIRLHAAAAIREARGREVLGDCFLTAVQALINVSRSLDPVLGEDESTLQPFGPDSRAPAQPTIAQDELERGQESHRSLGTLSAQVARTVATLLGWCVVGDARPLRDVLLKRSRMLQGLLVALRDTDDEDNDKQVTLHRISGAATALVAIYASLEEACTRELDIAVCGEARHALQDLVRPAAK
;
A
#
# COMPACT_ATOMS: atom_id res chain seq x y z
N MET A 1 -48.86 -42.77 -16.49
CA MET A 1 -49.87 -41.74 -16.85
C MET A 1 -49.20 -40.37 -17.08
N LEU A 2 -48.51 -39.80 -16.09
CA LEU A 2 -47.72 -38.56 -16.23
C LEU A 2 -46.65 -38.62 -17.34
N VAL A 3 -45.98 -39.77 -17.50
CA VAL A 3 -45.09 -40.05 -18.64
C VAL A 3 -45.81 -39.90 -19.99
N ARG A 4 -47.02 -40.46 -20.13
CA ARG A 4 -47.83 -40.31 -21.36
C ARG A 4 -48.28 -38.87 -21.59
N ILE A 5 -48.51 -38.10 -20.52
CA ILE A 5 -48.84 -36.67 -20.59
C ILE A 5 -47.61 -35.86 -21.03
N ALA A 6 -46.43 -36.11 -20.46
CA ALA A 6 -45.18 -35.44 -20.84
C ALA A 6 -44.71 -35.81 -22.25
N SER A 7 -44.84 -37.09 -22.65
CA SER A 7 -44.56 -37.54 -24.02
C SER A 7 -45.56 -36.98 -25.03
N GLY A 8 -46.83 -36.82 -24.66
CA GLY A 8 -47.87 -36.20 -25.51
C GLY A 8 -47.67 -34.70 -25.71
N LEU A 9 -47.14 -34.00 -24.69
CA LEU A 9 -46.76 -32.58 -24.77
C LEU A 9 -45.45 -32.36 -25.53
N SER A 10 -44.55 -33.34 -25.57
CA SER A 10 -43.35 -33.32 -26.42
C SER A 10 -43.66 -33.52 -27.90
N ALA A 11 -44.85 -33.99 -28.27
CA ALA A 11 -45.24 -34.32 -29.64
C ALA A 11 -46.18 -33.26 -30.26
N ARG A 12 -46.66 -32.29 -29.49
CA ARG A 12 -47.50 -31.19 -29.97
C ARG A 12 -46.76 -29.87 -29.72
N GLU A 13 -46.37 -29.17 -30.79
CA GLU A 13 -45.83 -27.80 -30.74
C GLU A 13 -46.88 -26.74 -30.36
N GLU A 14 -47.94 -27.11 -29.64
CA GLU A 14 -48.92 -26.13 -29.17
C GLU A 14 -48.51 -25.56 -27.80
N PRO A 15 -48.61 -24.24 -27.60
CA PRO A 15 -48.28 -23.61 -26.32
C PRO A 15 -49.20 -24.15 -25.23
N VAL A 16 -48.62 -24.78 -24.20
CA VAL A 16 -49.35 -25.15 -22.99
C VAL A 16 -49.80 -23.86 -22.30
N ASN A 17 -51.02 -23.43 -22.60
CA ASN A 17 -51.58 -22.15 -22.16
C ASN A 17 -52.08 -22.13 -20.70
N SER A 18 -51.81 -23.16 -19.90
CA SER A 18 -52.07 -23.10 -18.46
C SER A 18 -50.78 -23.33 -17.66
N ALA A 19 -50.30 -22.26 -17.02
CA ALA A 19 -49.19 -22.31 -16.08
C ALA A 19 -49.40 -23.38 -14.97
N GLU A 20 -50.67 -23.70 -14.68
CA GLU A 20 -51.09 -24.73 -13.72
C GLU A 20 -50.82 -26.17 -14.21
N ALA A 21 -50.99 -26.47 -15.51
CA ALA A 21 -50.66 -27.79 -16.06
C ALA A 21 -49.14 -28.01 -16.06
N LEU A 22 -48.36 -26.98 -16.45
CA LEU A 22 -46.91 -26.98 -16.36
C LEU A 22 -46.44 -27.15 -14.90
N HIS A 23 -47.11 -26.49 -13.95
CA HIS A 23 -46.84 -26.62 -12.51
C HIS A 23 -47.03 -28.06 -12.01
N ASN A 24 -48.16 -28.68 -12.33
CA ASN A 24 -48.49 -30.04 -11.87
C ASN A 24 -47.55 -31.09 -12.47
N ILE A 25 -47.20 -30.96 -13.75
CA ILE A 25 -46.26 -31.87 -14.42
C ILE A 25 -44.85 -31.74 -13.82
N CYS A 26 -44.36 -30.51 -13.64
CA CYS A 26 -43.06 -30.24 -13.03
C CYS A 26 -42.97 -30.77 -11.59
N THR A 27 -44.06 -30.62 -10.81
CA THR A 27 -44.14 -31.05 -9.41
C THR A 27 -44.15 -32.56 -9.29
N GLU A 28 -44.91 -33.28 -10.11
CA GLU A 28 -44.94 -34.74 -10.06
C GLU A 28 -43.69 -35.39 -10.66
N ALA A 29 -43.17 -34.88 -11.77
CA ALA A 29 -41.89 -35.34 -12.32
C ALA A 29 -40.74 -35.15 -11.32
N SER A 30 -40.75 -34.04 -10.59
CA SER A 30 -39.85 -33.76 -9.47
C SER A 30 -39.95 -34.78 -8.33
N LYS A 31 -41.17 -35.15 -7.91
CA LYS A 31 -41.40 -36.17 -6.86
C LYS A 31 -40.93 -37.55 -7.30
N ILE A 32 -41.15 -37.91 -8.56
CA ILE A 32 -40.71 -39.19 -9.15
C ILE A 32 -39.18 -39.26 -9.17
N ALA A 33 -38.51 -38.20 -9.65
CA ALA A 33 -37.06 -38.11 -9.68
C ALA A 33 -36.41 -38.20 -8.28
N LEU A 34 -37.09 -37.67 -7.24
CA LEU A 34 -36.60 -37.71 -5.86
C LEU A 34 -36.93 -39.01 -5.09
N ARG A 35 -37.97 -39.77 -5.44
CA ARG A 35 -38.42 -40.95 -4.68
C ARG A 35 -37.91 -42.28 -5.24
N SER A 36 -37.50 -42.31 -6.50
CA SER A 36 -37.04 -43.54 -7.15
C SER A 36 -35.55 -43.80 -6.87
N GLU A 37 -35.25 -44.41 -5.73
CA GLU A 37 -33.91 -44.97 -5.45
C GLU A 37 -33.68 -46.33 -6.17
N ARG A 38 -34.74 -46.95 -6.71
CA ARG A 38 -34.71 -48.33 -7.22
C ARG A 38 -35.11 -48.50 -8.69
N ASP A 39 -35.72 -47.49 -9.34
CA ASP A 39 -36.18 -47.58 -10.73
C ASP A 39 -35.54 -46.47 -11.59
N THR A 40 -34.45 -46.84 -12.28
CA THR A 40 -33.68 -45.95 -13.17
C THR A 40 -34.49 -45.50 -14.39
N GLY A 41 -35.44 -46.32 -14.87
CA GLY A 41 -36.29 -46.01 -16.01
C GLY A 41 -37.28 -44.88 -15.71
N ALA A 42 -37.93 -44.93 -14.55
CA ALA A 42 -38.84 -43.86 -14.11
C ALA A 42 -38.10 -42.52 -13.90
N THR A 43 -36.89 -42.56 -13.36
CA THR A 43 -36.03 -41.39 -13.16
C THR A 43 -35.57 -40.78 -14.50
N SER A 44 -35.20 -41.61 -15.48
CA SER A 44 -34.80 -41.17 -16.82
C SER A 44 -35.89 -40.39 -17.55
N VAL A 45 -37.11 -40.93 -17.52
CA VAL A 45 -38.25 -40.27 -18.16
C VAL A 45 -38.60 -38.96 -17.44
N ALA A 46 -38.53 -38.93 -16.11
CA ALA A 46 -38.77 -37.72 -15.33
C ALA A 46 -37.74 -36.62 -15.63
N VAL A 47 -36.44 -36.95 -15.66
CA VAL A 47 -35.37 -35.99 -15.99
C VAL A 47 -35.48 -35.48 -17.42
N THR A 48 -35.74 -36.36 -18.39
CA THR A 48 -35.93 -35.96 -19.81
C THR A 48 -37.13 -35.01 -19.99
N SER A 49 -38.21 -35.25 -19.24
CA SER A 49 -39.39 -34.38 -19.26
C SER A 49 -39.09 -33.01 -18.63
N LEU A 50 -38.40 -32.99 -17.48
CA LEU A 50 -37.96 -31.76 -16.83
C LEU A 50 -36.96 -30.97 -17.70
N GLN A 51 -36.07 -31.64 -18.43
CA GLN A 51 -35.09 -31.02 -19.34
C GLN A 51 -35.78 -30.23 -20.46
N LYS A 52 -36.74 -30.84 -21.16
CA LYS A 52 -37.49 -30.16 -22.24
C LYS A 52 -38.27 -28.96 -21.70
N LEU A 53 -38.89 -29.10 -20.54
CA LEU A 53 -39.65 -28.01 -19.90
C LEU A 53 -38.74 -26.87 -19.42
N THR A 54 -37.58 -27.17 -18.84
CA THR A 54 -36.59 -26.18 -18.38
C THR A 54 -35.95 -25.43 -19.55
N THR A 55 -35.63 -26.14 -20.64
CA THR A 55 -35.00 -25.59 -21.84
C THR A 55 -35.95 -24.78 -22.71
N THR A 56 -37.26 -24.80 -22.47
CA THR A 56 -38.20 -24.03 -23.29
C THR A 56 -38.99 -23.01 -22.47
N TYR A 57 -39.38 -23.36 -21.24
CA TYR A 57 -40.41 -22.62 -20.50
C TYR A 57 -39.99 -22.11 -19.11
N ILE A 58 -38.72 -22.23 -18.70
CA ILE A 58 -38.32 -21.83 -17.34
C ILE A 58 -38.68 -20.38 -16.97
N ALA A 59 -38.58 -19.45 -17.93
CA ALA A 59 -38.93 -18.04 -17.77
C ALA A 59 -40.45 -17.79 -17.72
N SER A 60 -41.27 -18.75 -18.13
CA SER A 60 -42.74 -18.69 -18.09
C SER A 60 -43.34 -19.53 -16.95
N LEU A 61 -42.52 -20.20 -16.14
CA LEU A 61 -42.98 -20.92 -14.95
C LEU A 61 -43.23 -19.95 -13.79
N SER A 62 -44.16 -20.27 -12.91
CA SER A 62 -44.26 -19.54 -11.65
C SER A 62 -43.00 -19.76 -10.81
N LYS A 63 -42.54 -18.71 -10.14
CA LYS A 63 -41.36 -18.69 -9.27
C LYS A 63 -41.21 -19.92 -8.36
N PRO A 64 -42.20 -20.35 -7.55
CA PRO A 64 -42.06 -21.53 -6.69
C PRO A 64 -41.84 -22.83 -7.49
N THR A 65 -42.39 -22.92 -8.70
CA THR A 65 -42.23 -24.08 -9.58
C THR A 65 -40.83 -24.13 -10.18
N ALA A 66 -40.35 -23.01 -10.70
CA ALA A 66 -39.00 -22.91 -11.26
C ALA A 66 -37.95 -23.27 -10.19
N LEU A 67 -38.12 -22.76 -8.97
CA LEU A 67 -37.29 -23.06 -7.81
C LEU A 67 -37.25 -24.56 -7.48
N GLN A 68 -38.42 -25.20 -7.44
CA GLN A 68 -38.54 -26.61 -7.11
C GLN A 68 -37.90 -27.50 -8.19
N VAL A 69 -38.11 -27.18 -9.47
CA VAL A 69 -37.52 -27.91 -10.61
C VAL A 69 -36.00 -27.85 -10.57
N ILE A 70 -35.43 -26.66 -10.44
CA ILE A 70 -33.96 -26.45 -10.39
C ILE A 70 -33.36 -27.22 -9.21
N ARG A 71 -33.97 -27.12 -8.03
CA ARG A 71 -33.51 -27.85 -6.83
C ARG A 71 -33.49 -29.36 -7.04
N ASN A 72 -34.54 -29.92 -7.64
CA ASN A 72 -34.65 -31.37 -7.83
C ASN A 72 -33.73 -31.88 -8.92
N LEU A 73 -33.53 -31.12 -10.01
CA LEU A 73 -32.51 -31.43 -11.02
C LEU A 73 -31.10 -31.47 -10.39
N ALA A 74 -30.78 -30.50 -9.54
CA ALA A 74 -29.50 -30.44 -8.84
C ALA A 74 -29.31 -31.63 -7.87
N LEU A 75 -30.33 -31.96 -7.07
CA LEU A 75 -30.30 -33.11 -6.16
C LEU A 75 -30.25 -34.45 -6.88
N THR A 76 -30.98 -34.59 -8.00
CA THR A 76 -30.97 -35.82 -8.82
C THR A 76 -29.58 -36.04 -9.42
N THR A 77 -28.97 -34.98 -9.96
CA THR A 77 -27.58 -35.00 -10.43
C THR A 77 -26.64 -35.46 -9.32
N ALA A 78 -26.77 -34.90 -8.11
CA ALA A 78 -25.90 -35.22 -6.99
C ALA A 78 -26.02 -36.68 -6.50
N ARG A 79 -27.24 -37.24 -6.52
CA ARG A 79 -27.50 -38.61 -6.07
C ARG A 79 -26.92 -39.67 -6.99
N CYS A 80 -26.87 -39.41 -8.30
CA CYS A 80 -26.34 -40.35 -9.29
C CYS A 80 -24.83 -40.62 -9.12
N PHE A 81 -24.09 -39.72 -8.46
CA PHE A 81 -22.63 -39.83 -8.27
C PHE A 81 -22.20 -40.18 -6.84
N ARG A 82 -23.15 -40.52 -5.95
CA ARG A 82 -22.83 -40.92 -4.58
C ARG A 82 -22.46 -42.41 -4.53
N PRO A 83 -21.42 -42.82 -3.78
CA PRO A 83 -21.20 -44.23 -3.50
C PRO A 83 -22.38 -44.78 -2.69
N ARG A 84 -23.06 -45.81 -3.21
CA ARG A 84 -24.15 -46.51 -2.52
C ARG A 84 -23.57 -47.11 -1.23
N ALA A 85 -24.08 -46.69 -0.08
CA ALA A 85 -23.64 -47.22 1.20
C ALA A 85 -24.17 -48.66 1.34
N TRP A 86 -23.25 -49.63 1.31
CA TRP A 86 -23.43 -51.05 1.64
C TRP A 86 -23.98 -51.96 0.52
N GLU A 87 -23.10 -52.77 -0.10
CA GLU A 87 -23.34 -54.17 -0.49
C GLU A 87 -21.99 -54.89 -0.81
N PRO A 88 -21.88 -56.23 -0.71
CA PRO A 88 -20.62 -57.00 -0.78
C PRO A 88 -19.97 -57.03 -2.19
N PRO A 89 -18.76 -57.60 -2.35
CA PRO A 89 -17.84 -57.25 -3.43
C PRO A 89 -18.13 -58.02 -4.72
N ALA A 90 -19.07 -57.55 -5.54
CA ALA A 90 -19.12 -57.88 -6.98
C ALA A 90 -20.17 -57.04 -7.75
N ALA A 91 -20.05 -55.70 -7.74
CA ALA A 91 -20.44 -54.84 -8.86
C ALA A 91 -20.09 -53.37 -8.56
N PRO A 92 -18.92 -52.86 -9.01
CA PRO A 92 -18.56 -51.45 -8.82
C PRO A 92 -18.82 -50.66 -10.12
N GLY A 93 -19.79 -49.76 -10.12
CA GLY A 93 -19.92 -48.77 -11.20
C GLY A 93 -21.31 -48.16 -11.36
N MET A 94 -21.36 -46.85 -11.61
CA MET A 94 -22.53 -46.13 -12.12
C MET A 94 -23.02 -46.79 -13.41
N THR A 95 -24.31 -47.09 -13.51
CA THR A 95 -24.91 -47.64 -14.74
C THR A 95 -24.89 -46.60 -15.87
N GLU A 96 -24.82 -47.05 -17.13
CA GLU A 96 -24.87 -46.15 -18.29
C GLU A 96 -26.14 -45.29 -18.32
N GLU A 97 -27.24 -45.81 -17.77
CA GLU A 97 -28.49 -45.07 -17.66
C GLU A 97 -28.40 -43.96 -16.60
N GLU A 98 -27.88 -44.27 -15.40
CA GLU A 98 -27.61 -43.24 -14.37
C GLU A 98 -26.67 -42.15 -14.91
N ARG A 99 -25.70 -42.52 -15.74
CA ARG A 99 -24.76 -41.61 -16.40
C ARG A 99 -25.49 -40.61 -17.31
N ARG A 100 -26.35 -41.11 -18.20
CA ARG A 100 -27.16 -40.27 -19.10
C ARG A 100 -28.09 -39.35 -18.33
N ILE A 101 -28.73 -39.86 -17.28
CA ILE A 101 -29.63 -39.08 -16.41
C ILE A 101 -28.87 -37.90 -15.78
N ALA A 102 -27.68 -38.15 -15.22
CA ALA A 102 -26.92 -37.12 -14.54
C ALA A 102 -26.35 -36.05 -15.50
N GLN A 103 -25.95 -36.44 -16.71
CA GLN A 103 -25.50 -35.50 -17.75
C GLN A 103 -26.66 -34.61 -18.24
N ALA A 104 -27.83 -35.19 -18.49
CA ALA A 104 -29.03 -34.47 -18.90
C ALA A 104 -29.51 -33.45 -17.86
N ALA A 105 -29.51 -33.85 -16.59
CA ALA A 105 -29.87 -32.97 -15.48
C ALA A 105 -28.88 -31.79 -15.32
N ALA A 106 -27.57 -32.06 -15.41
CA ALA A 106 -26.54 -31.03 -15.30
C ALA A 106 -26.57 -30.00 -16.45
N ALA A 107 -26.78 -30.46 -17.69
CA ALA A 107 -26.96 -29.57 -18.84
C ALA A 107 -28.19 -28.65 -18.66
N SER A 108 -29.27 -29.19 -18.11
CA SER A 108 -30.50 -28.43 -17.83
C SER A 108 -30.29 -27.33 -16.79
N ILE A 109 -29.50 -27.60 -15.74
CA ILE A 109 -29.13 -26.61 -14.71
C ILE A 109 -28.33 -25.46 -15.33
N GLN A 110 -27.38 -25.76 -16.21
CA GLN A 110 -26.58 -24.74 -16.89
C GLN A 110 -27.45 -23.85 -17.79
N THR A 111 -28.37 -24.44 -18.56
CA THR A 111 -29.33 -23.71 -19.39
C THR A 111 -30.26 -22.84 -18.54
N ALA A 112 -30.78 -23.38 -17.43
CA ALA A 112 -31.59 -22.64 -16.46
C ALA A 112 -30.85 -21.40 -15.95
N ALA A 113 -29.62 -21.57 -15.47
CA ALA A 113 -28.80 -20.48 -14.94
C ALA A 113 -28.61 -19.36 -15.99
N SER A 114 -28.30 -19.71 -17.25
CA SER A 114 -28.11 -18.72 -18.33
C SER A 114 -29.35 -17.88 -18.67
N ARG A 115 -30.55 -18.39 -18.39
CA ARG A 115 -31.82 -17.68 -18.62
C ARG A 115 -32.18 -16.77 -17.44
N VAL A 116 -31.88 -17.20 -16.23
CA VAL A 116 -32.08 -16.41 -15.00
C VAL A 116 -31.14 -15.19 -14.97
N THR A 117 -29.96 -15.30 -15.58
CA THR A 117 -28.98 -14.21 -15.69
C THR A 117 -29.33 -13.14 -16.74
N GLY A 118 -30.17 -13.47 -17.73
CA GLY A 118 -30.50 -12.60 -18.88
C GLY A 118 -31.34 -11.34 -18.58
N GLY A 119 -31.72 -11.10 -17.33
CA GLY A 119 -32.43 -9.90 -16.89
C GLY A 119 -32.53 -9.84 -15.37
N ILE A 120 -32.05 -8.76 -14.74
CA ILE A 120 -31.81 -8.57 -13.29
C ILE A 120 -33.10 -8.68 -12.42
N THR A 121 -34.27 -8.98 -12.97
CA THR A 121 -35.56 -8.92 -12.28
C THR A 121 -35.83 -10.06 -11.29
N GLU A 122 -35.08 -11.16 -11.28
CA GLU A 122 -35.35 -12.34 -10.43
C GLU A 122 -34.20 -12.74 -9.49
N VAL A 123 -33.69 -11.78 -8.70
CA VAL A 123 -32.62 -11.99 -7.71
C VAL A 123 -32.89 -13.18 -6.77
N GLU A 124 -34.14 -13.41 -6.37
CA GLU A 124 -34.52 -14.56 -5.54
C GLU A 124 -34.38 -15.91 -6.26
N LEU A 125 -34.75 -16.00 -7.55
CA LEU A 125 -34.58 -17.22 -8.33
C LEU A 125 -33.08 -17.55 -8.51
N ALA A 126 -32.27 -16.53 -8.76
CA ALA A 126 -30.81 -16.65 -8.82
C ALA A 126 -30.22 -17.12 -7.48
N ALA A 127 -30.69 -16.56 -6.35
CA ALA A 127 -30.24 -16.93 -5.00
C ALA A 127 -30.49 -18.41 -4.70
N HIS A 128 -31.70 -18.89 -4.97
CA HIS A 128 -32.06 -20.28 -4.75
C HIS A 128 -31.41 -21.23 -5.75
N THR A 129 -31.21 -20.82 -7.00
CA THR A 129 -30.45 -21.60 -7.99
C THR A 129 -29.00 -21.78 -7.53
N LEU A 130 -28.37 -20.69 -7.09
CA LEU A 130 -27.02 -20.72 -6.51
C LEU A 130 -26.94 -21.64 -5.30
N LYS A 131 -27.94 -21.56 -4.39
CA LYS A 131 -28.03 -22.43 -3.21
C LYS A 131 -28.22 -23.90 -3.59
N ALA A 132 -29.13 -24.21 -4.52
CA ALA A 132 -29.37 -25.57 -5.00
C ALA A 132 -28.13 -26.19 -5.65
N CYS A 133 -27.43 -25.43 -6.51
CA CYS A 133 -26.18 -25.86 -7.12
C CYS A 133 -25.09 -26.09 -6.07
N THR A 134 -25.00 -25.24 -5.05
CA THR A 134 -24.03 -25.38 -3.96
C THR A 134 -24.32 -26.60 -3.09
N ASP A 135 -25.59 -26.82 -2.73
CA ASP A 135 -26.02 -27.99 -1.94
C ASP A 135 -25.81 -29.29 -2.73
N ALA A 136 -26.05 -29.28 -4.04
CA ALA A 136 -25.77 -30.41 -4.92
C ALA A 136 -24.26 -30.69 -4.99
N LEU A 137 -23.43 -29.67 -5.18
CA LEU A 137 -21.97 -29.80 -5.20
C LEU A 137 -21.42 -30.34 -3.87
N GLN A 138 -21.92 -29.84 -2.73
CA GLN A 138 -21.62 -30.39 -1.41
C GLN A 138 -22.06 -31.85 -1.30
N THR A 139 -23.26 -32.18 -1.78
CA THR A 139 -23.78 -33.55 -1.71
C THR A 139 -22.95 -34.53 -2.54
N MET A 140 -22.47 -34.11 -3.71
CA MET A 140 -21.56 -34.90 -4.55
C MET A 140 -20.19 -35.14 -3.89
N THR A 141 -19.70 -34.17 -3.14
CA THR A 141 -18.32 -34.17 -2.58
C THR A 141 -18.25 -34.70 -1.13
N ARG A 142 -19.39 -34.89 -0.45
CA ARG A 142 -19.48 -35.47 0.91
C ARG A 142 -18.97 -36.92 0.92
N GLY A 143 -17.91 -37.19 1.71
CA GLY A 143 -17.39 -38.54 1.95
C GLY A 143 -16.14 -38.93 1.14
N GLY A 144 -15.52 -38.00 0.41
CA GLY A 144 -14.15 -38.12 -0.13
C GLY A 144 -13.95 -38.98 -1.38
N ASN A 145 -14.91 -39.83 -1.76
CA ASN A 145 -14.78 -40.75 -2.90
C ASN A 145 -15.76 -40.38 -4.03
N LEU A 146 -15.36 -39.44 -4.91
CA LEU A 146 -16.05 -39.14 -6.17
C LEU A 146 -15.64 -40.14 -7.25
N THR A 147 -16.60 -40.56 -8.08
CA THR A 147 -16.31 -41.32 -9.30
C THR A 147 -15.52 -40.45 -10.28
N GLN A 148 -14.29 -40.85 -10.64
CA GLN A 148 -13.45 -40.11 -11.58
C GLN A 148 -13.68 -40.59 -13.02
N ASP A 149 -14.88 -40.35 -13.55
CA ASP A 149 -15.24 -40.65 -14.95
C ASP A 149 -15.65 -39.39 -15.73
N LEU A 150 -15.76 -39.52 -17.06
CA LEU A 150 -16.09 -38.42 -17.98
C LEU A 150 -17.47 -37.80 -17.72
N ALA A 151 -18.41 -38.58 -17.18
CA ALA A 151 -19.74 -38.08 -16.91
C ALA A 151 -19.80 -37.27 -15.62
N CYS A 152 -19.12 -37.73 -14.56
CA CYS A 152 -18.99 -36.99 -13.33
C CYS A 152 -18.31 -35.64 -13.58
N SER A 153 -17.25 -35.62 -14.39
CA SER A 153 -16.58 -34.37 -14.74
C SER A 153 -17.46 -33.43 -15.58
N ALA A 154 -18.20 -33.95 -16.56
CA ALA A 154 -19.14 -33.15 -17.35
C ALA A 154 -20.22 -32.50 -16.46
N SER A 155 -20.79 -33.27 -15.53
CA SER A 155 -21.78 -32.77 -14.57
C SER A 155 -21.19 -31.74 -13.60
N LEU A 156 -19.99 -31.97 -13.06
CA LEU A 156 -19.29 -31.01 -12.20
C LEU A 156 -19.00 -29.69 -12.94
N VAL A 157 -18.51 -29.77 -14.19
CA VAL A 157 -18.25 -28.59 -15.02
C VAL A 157 -19.51 -27.77 -15.25
N ALA A 158 -20.65 -28.41 -15.54
CA ALA A 158 -21.92 -27.72 -15.74
C ALA A 158 -22.41 -27.01 -14.47
N ILE A 159 -22.32 -27.67 -13.31
CA ILE A 159 -22.68 -27.08 -12.00
C ILE A 159 -21.75 -25.89 -11.67
N LEU A 160 -20.44 -26.04 -11.82
CA LEU A 160 -19.46 -24.98 -11.55
C LEU A 160 -19.66 -23.78 -12.47
N LYS A 161 -19.94 -24.00 -13.77
CA LYS A 161 -20.28 -22.91 -14.70
C LYS A 161 -21.55 -22.17 -14.29
N ALA A 162 -22.59 -22.89 -13.87
CA ALA A 162 -23.83 -22.27 -13.39
C ALA A 162 -23.59 -21.40 -12.14
N ILE A 163 -22.82 -21.90 -11.17
CA ILE A 163 -22.42 -21.15 -9.98
C ILE A 163 -21.63 -19.90 -10.37
N ASN A 164 -20.62 -20.04 -11.23
CA ASN A 164 -19.78 -18.92 -11.66
C ASN A 164 -20.58 -17.82 -12.38
N ASN A 165 -21.49 -18.19 -13.29
CA ASN A 165 -22.31 -17.21 -14.02
C ASN A 165 -23.15 -16.37 -13.05
N ILE A 166 -23.89 -17.01 -12.13
CA ILE A 166 -24.73 -16.31 -11.14
C ILE A 166 -23.88 -15.47 -10.19
N ALA A 167 -22.76 -16.02 -9.69
CA ALA A 167 -21.87 -15.32 -8.77
C ALA A 167 -21.17 -14.10 -9.41
N SER A 168 -20.91 -14.16 -10.73
CA SER A 168 -20.28 -13.06 -11.46
C SER A 168 -21.19 -11.85 -11.68
N GLU A 169 -22.51 -12.08 -11.72
CA GLU A 169 -23.51 -11.02 -11.96
C GLU A 169 -24.02 -10.37 -10.67
N SER A 170 -24.02 -11.08 -9.53
CA SER A 170 -24.50 -10.56 -8.26
C SER A 170 -23.53 -10.81 -7.10
N ARG A 171 -22.87 -9.73 -6.65
CA ARG A 171 -21.91 -9.76 -5.53
C ARG A 171 -22.56 -10.16 -4.20
N SER A 172 -23.80 -9.73 -3.94
CA SER A 172 -24.49 -10.05 -2.68
C SER A 172 -24.81 -11.54 -2.56
N LEU A 173 -25.26 -12.16 -3.65
CA LEU A 173 -25.54 -13.60 -3.69
C LEU A 173 -24.28 -14.45 -3.55
N ALA A 174 -23.20 -14.04 -4.22
CA ALA A 174 -21.91 -14.71 -4.11
C ALA A 174 -21.34 -14.64 -2.68
N ALA A 175 -21.46 -13.49 -1.99
CA ALA A 175 -21.01 -13.33 -0.61
C ALA A 175 -21.72 -14.27 0.37
N ASN A 176 -23.03 -14.47 0.21
CA ASN A 176 -23.83 -15.34 1.09
C ASN A 176 -23.42 -16.82 1.05
N VAL A 177 -22.86 -17.26 -0.07
CA VAL A 177 -22.57 -18.68 -0.33
C VAL A 177 -21.07 -18.98 -0.27
N ALA A 178 -20.21 -17.95 -0.33
CA ALA A 178 -18.76 -18.08 -0.35
C ALA A 178 -18.17 -18.97 0.76
N PRO A 179 -18.50 -18.82 2.06
CA PRO A 179 -17.91 -19.66 3.11
C PRO A 179 -18.22 -21.16 2.94
N GLN A 180 -19.45 -21.48 2.50
CA GLN A 180 -19.92 -22.85 2.28
C GLN A 180 -19.32 -23.49 1.03
N LEU A 181 -18.93 -22.67 0.06
CA LEU A 181 -18.43 -23.11 -1.24
C LEU A 181 -16.91 -23.33 -1.23
N VAL A 182 -16.14 -22.46 -0.55
CA VAL A 182 -14.66 -22.48 -0.56
C VAL A 182 -14.08 -23.84 -0.13
N GLN A 183 -14.63 -24.48 0.89
CA GLN A 183 -14.16 -25.80 1.36
C GLN A 183 -14.35 -26.89 0.29
N VAL A 184 -15.47 -26.86 -0.43
CA VAL A 184 -15.78 -27.81 -1.50
C VAL A 184 -14.91 -27.55 -2.73
N LEU A 185 -14.74 -26.27 -3.11
CA LEU A 185 -13.90 -25.88 -4.23
C LEU A 185 -12.45 -26.27 -4.01
N SER A 186 -11.93 -26.12 -2.78
CA SER A 186 -10.60 -26.57 -2.39
C SER A 186 -10.42 -28.08 -2.68
N GLY A 187 -11.36 -28.93 -2.23
CA GLY A 187 -11.31 -30.38 -2.50
C GLY A 187 -11.32 -30.72 -3.99
N LEU A 188 -12.04 -29.95 -4.82
CA LEU A 188 -12.09 -30.14 -6.28
C LEU A 188 -10.79 -29.77 -6.99
N LEU A 189 -9.87 -29.03 -6.36
CA LEU A 189 -8.54 -28.77 -6.90
C LEU A 189 -7.70 -30.06 -7.05
N GLY A 190 -8.02 -31.12 -6.31
CA GLY A 190 -7.38 -32.44 -6.45
C GLY A 190 -8.03 -33.37 -7.48
N PHE A 191 -9.12 -32.94 -8.16
CA PHE A 191 -9.93 -33.82 -9.01
C PHE A 191 -9.12 -34.36 -10.19
N GLY A 192 -9.12 -35.70 -10.35
CA GLY A 192 -8.40 -36.41 -11.41
C GLY A 192 -6.88 -36.55 -11.21
N LEU A 193 -6.35 -36.16 -10.05
CA LEU A 193 -4.92 -36.28 -9.71
C LEU A 193 -4.60 -37.52 -8.83
N SER A 194 -5.63 -38.30 -8.44
CA SER A 194 -5.51 -39.44 -7.51
C SER A 194 -5.35 -40.82 -8.18
N LEU A 195 -5.18 -40.90 -9.50
CA LEU A 195 -5.02 -42.18 -10.20
C LEU A 195 -3.53 -42.56 -10.34
N PRO A 196 -3.09 -43.77 -9.92
CA PRO A 196 -1.85 -44.32 -10.42
C PRO A 196 -2.01 -44.52 -11.94
N GLY A 197 -1.01 -44.05 -12.71
CA GLY A 197 -1.04 -44.12 -14.17
C GLY A 197 -1.29 -45.53 -14.72
N PRO A 198 -1.66 -45.67 -16.01
CA PRO A 198 -2.09 -46.94 -16.59
C PRO A 198 -0.99 -47.99 -16.40
N ARG A 199 -1.32 -49.06 -15.67
CA ARG A 199 -0.51 -50.26 -15.56
C ARG A 199 -0.30 -50.80 -16.98
N ALA A 200 0.92 -50.66 -17.50
CA ALA A 200 1.38 -51.52 -18.58
C ALA A 200 1.18 -52.97 -18.12
N LYS A 201 0.55 -53.79 -18.96
CA LYS A 201 0.39 -55.23 -18.75
C LYS A 201 1.78 -55.83 -18.48
N GLN A 202 2.06 -56.16 -17.22
CA GLN A 202 3.12 -57.11 -16.88
C GLN A 202 2.45 -58.48 -16.78
N GLU A 203 2.79 -59.33 -17.75
CA GLU A 203 2.64 -60.77 -17.62
C GLU A 203 3.49 -61.28 -16.44
N GLY A 204 3.07 -62.43 -15.90
CA GLY A 204 3.35 -62.86 -14.53
C GLY A 204 4.82 -63.05 -14.16
N GLY A 205 5.08 -62.86 -12.87
CA GLY A 205 6.34 -63.19 -12.22
C GLY A 205 6.30 -62.77 -10.76
N ALA A 206 6.22 -63.73 -9.85
CA ALA A 206 6.09 -63.53 -8.41
C ALA A 206 7.42 -63.06 -7.76
N GLY A 207 7.29 -62.25 -6.71
CA GLY A 207 8.29 -62.15 -5.63
C GLY A 207 8.94 -60.78 -5.44
N GLY A 208 8.87 -60.25 -4.20
CA GLY A 208 9.82 -59.26 -3.69
C GLY A 208 9.22 -57.93 -3.24
N ALA A 209 8.94 -57.82 -1.94
CA ALA A 209 8.64 -56.56 -1.27
C ALA A 209 9.92 -55.71 -1.09
N ALA A 210 9.92 -54.49 -1.63
CA ALA A 210 10.58 -53.27 -1.11
C ALA A 210 10.49 -52.17 -2.18
N SER A 211 9.49 -51.28 -2.10
CA SER A 211 9.46 -50.07 -2.94
C SER A 211 9.88 -48.87 -2.09
N ALA A 212 11.17 -48.55 -2.16
CA ALA A 212 11.69 -47.25 -1.78
C ALA A 212 11.01 -46.17 -2.64
N ALA A 213 10.69 -45.04 -2.03
CA ALA A 213 10.03 -43.90 -2.66
C ALA A 213 10.78 -43.43 -3.92
N ALA A 214 10.35 -43.91 -5.09
CA ALA A 214 10.75 -43.34 -6.36
C ALA A 214 10.21 -41.91 -6.45
N VAL A 215 11.12 -40.94 -6.56
CA VAL A 215 10.82 -39.51 -6.74
C VAL A 215 9.93 -39.36 -7.97
N PHE A 216 8.66 -39.05 -7.74
CA PHE A 216 7.70 -38.84 -8.82
C PHE A 216 7.99 -37.51 -9.52
N VAL A 217 8.26 -37.58 -10.82
CA VAL A 217 8.41 -36.43 -11.71
C VAL A 217 7.05 -36.16 -12.40
N PRO A 218 6.42 -35.00 -12.14
CA PRO A 218 5.14 -34.63 -12.76
C PRO A 218 5.18 -34.72 -14.29
N PRO A 219 4.04 -34.96 -14.96
CA PRO A 219 4.01 -35.21 -16.41
C PRO A 219 4.65 -34.09 -17.25
N HIS A 220 4.50 -32.83 -16.83
CA HIS A 220 5.08 -31.66 -17.48
C HIS A 220 6.60 -31.52 -17.30
N ARG A 221 7.19 -32.28 -16.37
CA ARG A 221 8.63 -32.32 -16.08
C ARG A 221 9.36 -33.49 -16.75
N ARG A 222 8.67 -34.34 -17.51
CA ARG A 222 9.28 -35.45 -18.24
C ARG A 222 9.85 -34.95 -19.58
N GLU A 223 11.10 -35.30 -19.89
CA GLU A 223 11.67 -35.03 -21.22
C GLU A 223 10.86 -35.77 -22.29
N LYS A 224 10.39 -35.06 -23.33
CA LYS A 224 9.71 -35.69 -24.46
C LYS A 224 10.76 -36.38 -25.35
N SER A 225 10.99 -37.67 -25.17
CA SER A 225 11.68 -38.47 -26.17
C SER A 225 10.78 -38.63 -27.40
N SER A 226 11.03 -37.87 -28.47
CA SER A 226 10.29 -38.00 -29.73
C SER A 226 10.51 -39.37 -30.39
N PRO A 227 9.46 -40.06 -30.85
CA PRO A 227 9.55 -40.88 -32.04
C PRO A 227 9.29 -40.00 -33.27
N ARG A 228 10.25 -40.00 -34.20
CA ARG A 228 10.13 -39.40 -35.54
C ARG A 228 8.99 -40.06 -36.30
N VAL A 229 7.94 -39.32 -36.69
CA VAL A 229 7.10 -39.68 -37.86
C VAL A 229 6.62 -38.41 -38.58
N GLY A 230 7.08 -38.25 -39.83
CA GLY A 230 6.36 -37.73 -40.99
C GLY A 230 5.65 -36.38 -40.93
N ARG A 231 6.34 -35.32 -41.36
CA ARG A 231 5.72 -34.11 -41.93
C ARG A 231 4.93 -34.48 -43.18
N ASN A 232 3.67 -34.06 -43.26
CA ASN A 232 3.08 -33.58 -44.51
C ASN A 232 2.12 -32.43 -44.22
N ALA A 233 2.40 -31.30 -44.88
CA ALA A 233 1.69 -30.05 -44.79
C ALA A 233 0.50 -30.01 -45.76
N ARG A 234 -0.42 -29.06 -45.45
CA ARG A 234 -1.34 -28.30 -46.32
C ARG A 234 -2.82 -28.54 -45.98
N GLN A 235 -3.51 -27.51 -45.48
CA GLN A 235 -4.21 -26.54 -46.31
C GLN A 235 -4.80 -25.38 -45.48
N LEU A 236 -4.85 -24.21 -46.14
CA LEU A 236 -5.21 -22.89 -45.64
C LEU A 236 -6.73 -22.65 -45.58
N SER A 237 -7.11 -21.75 -44.65
CA SER A 237 -8.06 -20.64 -44.75
C SER A 237 -9.54 -20.91 -45.09
N THR A 238 -10.43 -20.44 -44.20
CA THR A 238 -11.38 -19.34 -44.49
C THR A 238 -12.02 -18.83 -43.20
N GLY A 239 -12.20 -17.51 -43.10
CA GLY A 239 -12.66 -16.82 -41.90
C GLY A 239 -14.16 -16.95 -41.58
N GLY A 240 -14.50 -16.61 -40.34
CA GLY A 240 -15.87 -16.48 -39.85
C GLY A 240 -15.87 -16.25 -38.35
N ALA A 241 -16.10 -15.01 -37.93
CA ALA A 241 -16.18 -14.63 -36.52
C ALA A 241 -17.62 -14.82 -36.01
N VAL A 242 -17.86 -15.80 -35.14
CA VAL A 242 -18.84 -15.74 -34.03
C VAL A 242 -18.50 -16.80 -32.97
N ASP A 243 -18.59 -16.38 -31.70
CA ASP A 243 -18.83 -17.14 -30.48
C ASP A 243 -17.80 -18.13 -29.91
N GLY A 244 -17.55 -17.92 -28.62
CA GLY A 244 -16.60 -18.66 -27.79
C GLY A 244 -16.85 -20.16 -27.80
N SER A 245 -16.03 -20.86 -28.57
CA SER A 245 -15.72 -22.25 -28.35
C SER A 245 -14.22 -22.35 -28.13
N ALA A 246 -13.85 -22.86 -26.96
CA ALA A 246 -12.48 -23.15 -26.59
C ALA A 246 -11.85 -23.97 -27.71
N SER A 247 -10.84 -23.41 -28.38
CA SER A 247 -10.08 -24.13 -29.40
C SER A 247 -9.31 -25.25 -28.70
N GLU A 248 -9.77 -26.48 -28.92
CA GLU A 248 -9.17 -27.72 -28.43
C GLU A 248 -8.05 -28.13 -29.36
N ALA A 249 -6.80 -27.86 -28.99
CA ALA A 249 -5.63 -28.56 -29.53
C ALA A 249 -4.38 -28.26 -28.67
N ASP A 250 -4.28 -28.84 -27.48
CA ASP A 250 -3.03 -28.83 -26.70
C ASP A 250 -2.84 -30.12 -25.88
N GLY A 251 -2.25 -31.12 -26.53
CA GLY A 251 -1.07 -31.87 -26.05
C GLY A 251 -1.03 -32.61 -24.69
N VAL A 252 -2.11 -32.68 -23.91
CA VAL A 252 -2.20 -33.56 -22.73
C VAL A 252 -3.52 -34.32 -22.82
N ASP A 253 -3.45 -35.65 -22.88
CA ASP A 253 -4.63 -36.51 -22.77
C ASP A 253 -5.33 -36.19 -21.43
N ASP A 254 -6.42 -35.43 -21.47
CA ASP A 254 -7.34 -35.24 -20.35
C ASP A 254 -8.63 -36.04 -20.64
N PRO A 255 -8.55 -37.39 -20.61
CA PRO A 255 -9.62 -38.27 -21.10
C PRO A 255 -10.93 -38.11 -20.33
N ILE A 256 -10.87 -37.56 -19.12
CA ILE A 256 -12.03 -37.33 -18.26
C ILE A 256 -12.30 -35.84 -18.03
N ASN A 257 -11.74 -34.90 -18.79
CA ASN A 257 -11.95 -33.45 -18.59
C ASN A 257 -11.68 -32.97 -17.13
N ALA A 258 -10.76 -33.61 -16.42
CA ALA A 258 -10.44 -33.27 -15.03
C ALA A 258 -9.87 -31.85 -14.90
N SER A 259 -9.10 -31.38 -15.89
CA SER A 259 -8.60 -30.00 -15.91
C SER A 259 -9.72 -28.97 -16.00
N LYS A 260 -10.81 -29.28 -16.74
CA LYS A 260 -11.99 -28.40 -16.86
C LYS A 260 -12.73 -28.26 -15.53
N VAL A 261 -12.79 -29.34 -14.72
CA VAL A 261 -13.34 -29.28 -13.35
C VAL A 261 -12.51 -28.36 -12.46
N ARG A 262 -11.18 -28.52 -12.47
CA ARG A 262 -10.27 -27.67 -11.66
C ARG A 262 -10.31 -26.20 -12.07
N LEU A 263 -10.36 -25.91 -13.37
CA LEU A 263 -10.55 -24.56 -13.90
C LEU A 263 -11.89 -23.95 -13.47
N GLY A 264 -12.97 -24.75 -13.51
CA GLY A 264 -14.29 -24.32 -13.04
C GLY A 264 -14.28 -23.99 -11.55
N ALA A 265 -13.57 -24.78 -10.74
CA ALA A 265 -13.45 -24.55 -9.30
C ALA A 265 -12.68 -23.25 -8.99
N LEU A 266 -11.57 -23.01 -9.69
CA LEU A 266 -10.80 -21.76 -9.58
C LEU A 266 -11.62 -20.53 -10.02
N ALA A 267 -12.40 -20.64 -11.10
CA ALA A 267 -13.28 -19.55 -11.55
C ALA A 267 -14.34 -19.20 -10.51
N CYS A 268 -15.00 -20.19 -9.90
CA CYS A 268 -15.94 -19.97 -8.81
C CYS A 268 -15.27 -19.30 -7.60
N LEU A 269 -14.06 -19.75 -7.22
CA LEU A 269 -13.32 -19.17 -6.11
C LEU A 269 -12.97 -17.69 -6.37
N GLN A 270 -12.53 -17.37 -7.58
CA GLN A 270 -12.30 -15.99 -8.01
C GLN A 270 -13.58 -15.14 -7.94
N ALA A 271 -14.73 -15.67 -8.35
CA ALA A 271 -16.00 -14.97 -8.23
C ALA A 271 -16.35 -14.67 -6.76
N CYS A 272 -16.14 -15.62 -5.85
CA CYS A 272 -16.33 -15.42 -4.41
C CYS A 272 -15.42 -14.32 -3.83
N VAL A 273 -14.13 -14.32 -4.17
CA VAL A 273 -13.17 -13.32 -3.69
C VAL A 273 -13.51 -11.92 -4.20
N ARG A 274 -13.96 -11.78 -5.45
CA ARG A 274 -14.41 -10.49 -6.02
C ARG A 274 -15.70 -9.97 -5.38
N ALA A 275 -16.56 -10.88 -4.92
CA ALA A 275 -17.85 -10.54 -4.32
C ALA A 275 -17.72 -10.05 -2.89
N ASP A 276 -17.09 -10.83 -2.01
CA ASP A 276 -16.73 -10.44 -0.66
C ASP A 276 -15.48 -11.19 -0.19
N SER A 277 -14.34 -10.53 -0.33
CA SER A 277 -13.05 -11.04 0.14
C SER A 277 -13.07 -11.36 1.64
N SER A 278 -13.75 -10.55 2.47
CA SER A 278 -13.74 -10.73 3.93
C SER A 278 -14.34 -12.06 4.36
N SER A 279 -15.40 -12.52 3.68
CA SER A 279 -16.04 -13.82 3.94
C SER A 279 -15.09 -15.02 3.70
N VAL A 280 -14.17 -14.89 2.75
CA VAL A 280 -13.23 -15.94 2.35
C VAL A 280 -12.09 -16.12 3.36
N HIS A 281 -11.79 -15.10 4.18
CA HIS A 281 -10.73 -15.14 5.20
C HIS A 281 -10.90 -16.33 6.16
N SER A 282 -12.13 -16.62 6.59
CA SER A 282 -12.44 -17.73 7.50
C SER A 282 -12.02 -19.11 6.97
N SER A 283 -11.89 -19.25 5.65
CA SER A 283 -11.61 -20.51 4.97
C SER A 283 -10.19 -20.56 4.38
N TRP A 284 -9.30 -19.63 4.74
CA TRP A 284 -7.92 -19.59 4.22
C TRP A 284 -7.10 -20.83 4.50
N GLN A 285 -7.32 -21.51 5.62
CA GLN A 285 -6.64 -22.77 5.95
C GLN A 285 -6.93 -23.89 4.94
N ALA A 286 -8.07 -23.81 4.22
CA ALA A 286 -8.41 -24.74 3.16
C ALA A 286 -7.75 -24.36 1.80
N LEU A 287 -7.31 -23.12 1.64
CA LEU A 287 -6.74 -22.59 0.39
C LEU A 287 -5.21 -22.56 0.42
N PHE A 288 -4.65 -22.14 1.55
CA PHE A 288 -3.23 -22.12 1.85
C PHE A 288 -2.93 -23.19 2.90
N PRO A 289 -1.96 -24.09 2.65
CA PRO A 289 -1.64 -25.12 3.61
C PRO A 289 -1.01 -24.49 4.86
N SER A 290 -1.63 -24.71 6.02
CA SER A 290 -1.14 -24.28 7.32
C SER A 290 -0.25 -25.38 7.90
N TYR A 291 1.08 -25.28 7.75
CA TYR A 291 2.00 -26.29 8.30
C TYR A 291 2.57 -25.84 9.64
N SER A 292 2.15 -26.51 10.71
CA SER A 292 2.82 -26.50 12.01
C SER A 292 3.98 -27.52 12.03
N THR A 293 4.96 -27.34 11.15
CA THR A 293 6.24 -28.07 11.27
C THR A 293 7.44 -27.18 10.87
N PRO A 294 8.38 -26.91 11.78
CA PRO A 294 9.55 -26.04 11.57
C PRO A 294 10.65 -26.66 10.66
N GLN A 295 10.31 -27.63 9.80
CA GLN A 295 11.27 -28.36 8.96
C GLN A 295 11.42 -27.77 7.54
N VAL A 296 10.52 -26.89 7.09
CA VAL A 296 10.56 -26.32 5.72
C VAL A 296 11.73 -25.36 5.50
N PHE A 297 12.29 -24.76 6.56
CA PHE A 297 13.42 -23.82 6.47
C PHE A 297 14.77 -24.40 6.90
N ARG A 298 14.86 -25.71 7.20
CA ARG A 298 16.11 -26.33 7.69
C ARG A 298 16.85 -27.19 6.66
N ALA A 299 16.26 -27.47 5.51
CA ALA A 299 16.92 -28.19 4.43
C ALA A 299 17.00 -27.29 3.19
N ALA A 300 18.15 -27.27 2.52
CA ALA A 300 18.37 -26.64 1.22
C ALA A 300 17.56 -27.30 0.07
N ALA A 301 16.42 -27.93 0.39
CA ALA A 301 15.54 -28.62 -0.54
C ALA A 301 14.12 -28.04 -0.38
N PRO A 302 13.44 -27.69 -1.48
CA PRO A 302 12.18 -26.97 -1.42
C PRO A 302 11.06 -27.87 -0.85
N PRO A 303 9.98 -27.32 -0.26
CA PRO A 303 8.85 -28.06 0.36
C PRO A 303 8.01 -28.91 -0.62
N VAL A 304 8.51 -29.08 -1.84
CA VAL A 304 7.90 -29.65 -3.04
C VAL A 304 7.35 -31.08 -2.84
N PRO A 305 7.95 -31.98 -2.05
CA PRO A 305 7.40 -33.33 -1.87
C PRO A 305 6.13 -33.38 -1.01
N LEU A 306 5.96 -32.46 -0.05
CA LEU A 306 4.83 -32.48 0.91
C LEU A 306 3.58 -31.78 0.35
N LEU A 307 3.76 -30.79 -0.52
CA LEU A 307 2.66 -30.10 -1.22
C LEU A 307 2.03 -30.95 -2.34
N GLN A 308 2.72 -32.00 -2.76
CA GLN A 308 2.39 -32.87 -3.90
C GLN A 308 1.03 -33.59 -3.78
N ARG A 309 0.45 -33.70 -2.57
CA ARG A 309 -0.80 -34.45 -2.32
C ARG A 309 -1.92 -33.62 -1.69
N CYS A 310 -1.70 -32.32 -1.47
CA CYS A 310 -2.69 -31.45 -0.83
C CYS A 310 -3.51 -30.70 -1.90
N PRO A 311 -4.84 -30.86 -1.95
CA PRO A 311 -5.70 -30.11 -2.86
C PRO A 311 -5.78 -28.65 -2.40
N SER A 312 -4.76 -27.87 -2.75
CA SER A 312 -4.55 -26.48 -2.34
C SER A 312 -4.17 -25.64 -3.55
N LEU A 313 -4.28 -24.32 -3.44
CA LEU A 313 -3.88 -23.42 -4.52
C LEU A 313 -2.40 -23.58 -4.90
N LEU A 314 -1.54 -23.82 -3.89
CA LEU A 314 -0.11 -24.09 -4.10
C LEU A 314 0.14 -25.44 -4.78
N GLY A 315 -0.63 -26.46 -4.42
CA GLY A 315 -0.57 -27.78 -5.08
C GLY A 315 -0.93 -27.67 -6.58
N SER A 316 -2.01 -26.95 -6.90
CA SER A 316 -2.40 -26.68 -8.28
C SER A 316 -1.38 -25.81 -9.03
N LEU A 317 -0.73 -24.87 -8.36
CA LEU A 317 0.32 -24.04 -8.95
C LEU A 317 1.56 -24.87 -9.33
N LEU A 318 2.03 -25.72 -8.41
CA LEU A 318 3.32 -26.41 -8.54
C LEU A 318 3.26 -27.72 -9.34
N HIS A 319 2.12 -28.44 -9.28
CA HIS A 319 2.07 -29.84 -9.69
C HIS A 319 1.03 -30.16 -10.75
N ASP A 320 0.13 -29.23 -11.09
CA ASP A 320 -0.92 -29.52 -12.06
C ASP A 320 -0.35 -29.84 -13.44
N PRO A 321 -0.81 -30.93 -14.11
CA PRO A 321 -0.35 -31.26 -15.45
C PRO A 321 -0.75 -30.21 -16.50
N HIS A 322 -1.87 -29.50 -16.30
CA HIS A 322 -2.44 -28.58 -17.27
C HIS A 322 -2.04 -27.12 -16.98
N HIS A 323 -1.32 -26.49 -17.91
CA HIS A 323 -0.79 -25.13 -17.75
C HIS A 323 -1.84 -24.05 -17.46
N LYS A 324 -3.03 -24.10 -18.09
CA LYS A 324 -4.15 -23.19 -17.78
C LYS A 324 -4.59 -23.27 -16.31
N VAL A 325 -4.52 -24.45 -15.67
CA VAL A 325 -4.85 -24.60 -14.25
C VAL A 325 -3.78 -23.94 -13.39
N ARG A 326 -2.49 -24.14 -13.70
CA ARG A 326 -1.38 -23.46 -13.00
C ARG A 326 -1.48 -21.94 -13.09
N SER A 327 -1.71 -21.41 -14.30
CA SER A 327 -1.92 -19.98 -14.55
C SER A 327 -3.15 -19.43 -13.79
N SER A 328 -4.26 -20.16 -13.80
CA SER A 328 -5.48 -19.79 -13.07
C SER A 328 -5.29 -19.86 -11.55
N ALA A 329 -4.52 -20.82 -11.04
CA ALA A 329 -4.18 -20.92 -9.62
C ALA A 329 -3.33 -19.72 -9.17
N ALA A 330 -2.30 -19.35 -9.93
CA ALA A 330 -1.50 -18.14 -9.70
C ALA A 330 -2.38 -16.88 -9.67
N ALA A 331 -3.24 -16.69 -10.69
CA ALA A 331 -4.16 -15.55 -10.75
C ALA A 331 -5.16 -15.51 -9.56
N THR A 332 -5.57 -16.67 -9.05
CA THR A 332 -6.46 -16.76 -7.89
C THR A 332 -5.73 -16.36 -6.61
N ILE A 333 -4.47 -16.80 -6.43
CA ILE A 333 -3.61 -16.38 -5.33
C ILE A 333 -3.42 -14.85 -5.37
N ALA A 334 -3.03 -14.30 -6.53
CA ALA A 334 -2.86 -12.86 -6.73
C ALA A 334 -4.10 -12.07 -6.30
N MET A 335 -5.29 -12.52 -6.71
CA MET A 335 -6.56 -11.89 -6.35
C MET A 335 -6.86 -11.93 -4.84
N ILE A 336 -6.50 -13.02 -4.17
CA ILE A 336 -6.64 -13.13 -2.72
C ILE A 336 -5.69 -12.14 -2.02
N LEU A 337 -4.44 -12.02 -2.47
CA LEU A 337 -3.46 -11.10 -1.88
C LEU A 337 -3.80 -9.63 -2.13
N GLU A 338 -4.28 -9.29 -3.34
CA GLU A 338 -4.54 -7.91 -3.74
C GLU A 338 -5.79 -7.31 -3.10
N ALA A 339 -6.71 -8.14 -2.58
CA ALA A 339 -7.95 -7.69 -1.98
C ALA A 339 -7.70 -6.68 -0.82
N PRO A 340 -8.35 -5.50 -0.81
CA PRO A 340 -8.07 -4.45 0.18
C PRO A 340 -8.30 -4.85 1.64
N SER A 341 -9.27 -5.72 1.91
CA SER A 341 -9.53 -6.28 3.24
C SER A 341 -8.37 -7.19 3.70
N HIS A 342 -7.81 -7.97 2.78
CA HIS A 342 -6.73 -8.92 3.03
C HIS A 342 -5.37 -8.26 3.21
N LYS A 343 -5.09 -7.16 2.51
CA LYS A 343 -3.86 -6.38 2.71
C LYS A 343 -3.66 -5.98 4.18
N LYS A 344 -4.75 -5.66 4.89
CA LYS A 344 -4.71 -5.33 6.33
C LYS A 344 -4.39 -6.55 7.20
N TYR A 345 -4.85 -7.75 6.82
CA TYR A 345 -4.50 -8.99 7.52
C TYR A 345 -3.04 -9.38 7.28
N PHE A 346 -2.54 -9.31 6.05
CA PHE A 346 -1.12 -9.62 5.80
C PHE A 346 -0.17 -8.60 6.43
N ALA A 347 -0.59 -7.34 6.62
CA ALA A 347 0.21 -6.33 7.32
C ALA A 347 0.50 -6.66 8.80
N ILE A 348 -0.25 -7.56 9.44
CA ILE A 348 0.01 -8.01 10.82
C ILE A 348 0.88 -9.28 10.90
N ALA A 349 1.32 -9.83 9.76
CA ALA A 349 2.19 -11.00 9.73
C ALA A 349 3.52 -10.70 10.45
N ASP A 350 3.92 -11.57 11.37
CA ASP A 350 5.13 -11.42 12.18
C ASP A 350 5.63 -12.79 12.66
N ASN A 351 6.90 -13.11 12.43
CA ASN A 351 7.56 -14.29 12.98
C ASN A 351 8.93 -13.98 13.63
N ARG A 352 9.22 -12.72 14.00
CA ARG A 352 10.52 -12.29 14.59
C ARG A 352 10.91 -13.09 15.84
N SER A 353 9.91 -13.50 16.62
CA SER A 353 10.06 -14.17 17.93
C SER A 353 10.36 -15.68 17.88
N SER A 354 10.27 -16.30 16.70
CA SER A 354 10.35 -17.77 16.53
C SER A 354 11.74 -18.38 16.83
N GLY A 355 12.77 -17.54 17.03
CA GLY A 355 14.14 -17.98 17.31
C GLY A 355 14.53 -18.12 18.79
N HIS A 356 13.79 -17.53 19.74
CA HIS A 356 14.22 -17.41 21.15
C HIS A 356 13.14 -17.83 22.16
N ARG A 357 12.68 -19.08 22.01
CA ARG A 357 12.02 -19.98 22.98
C ARG A 357 11.08 -20.86 22.17
N GLN A 358 11.36 -22.16 22.13
CA GLN A 358 10.38 -23.16 21.70
C GLN A 358 9.15 -23.04 22.62
N ARG A 359 8.15 -22.24 22.22
CA ARG A 359 6.85 -22.25 22.89
C ARG A 359 6.12 -23.50 22.42
N GLN A 360 6.05 -24.48 23.30
CA GLN A 360 5.17 -25.63 23.13
C GLN A 360 3.71 -25.14 23.04
N GLY A 361 3.04 -25.38 21.91
CA GLY A 361 1.58 -25.54 21.86
C GLY A 361 0.71 -24.47 21.17
N PHE A 362 1.18 -23.24 20.90
CA PHE A 362 0.31 -22.20 20.31
C PHE A 362 1.03 -21.35 19.24
N THR A 363 0.60 -21.46 17.99
CA THR A 363 1.02 -20.57 16.88
C THR A 363 0.04 -19.40 16.80
N SER A 364 0.54 -18.16 16.87
CA SER A 364 -0.34 -16.98 16.74
C SER A 364 -0.89 -16.85 15.31
N ALA A 365 -1.97 -16.07 15.17
CA ALA A 365 -2.50 -15.73 13.84
C ALA A 365 -1.45 -14.96 13.00
N SER A 366 -0.70 -14.04 13.61
CA SER A 366 0.38 -13.31 12.94
C SER A 366 1.50 -14.23 12.45
N GLU A 367 1.88 -15.24 13.24
CA GLU A 367 2.91 -16.21 12.88
C GLU A 367 2.43 -17.18 11.80
N THR A 368 1.15 -17.57 11.84
CA THR A 368 0.53 -18.39 10.78
C THR A 368 0.52 -17.63 9.44
N LEU A 369 0.17 -16.34 9.45
CA LEU A 369 0.18 -15.51 8.24
C LEU A 369 1.61 -15.30 7.70
N ALA A 370 2.58 -15.11 8.59
CA ALA A 370 3.99 -15.07 8.22
C ALA A 370 4.44 -16.36 7.52
N GLN A 371 4.09 -17.52 8.07
CA GLN A 371 4.40 -18.82 7.44
C GLN A 371 3.74 -18.98 6.07
N VAL A 372 2.49 -18.54 5.91
CA VAL A 372 1.78 -18.57 4.62
C VAL A 372 2.53 -17.72 3.59
N LEU A 373 2.93 -16.49 3.93
CA LEU A 373 3.67 -15.62 3.03
C LEU A 373 5.02 -16.24 2.64
N LEU A 374 5.77 -16.78 3.61
CA LEU A 374 7.06 -17.42 3.36
C LEU A 374 6.96 -18.64 2.41
N VAL A 375 6.00 -19.54 2.66
CA VAL A 375 5.75 -20.70 1.81
C VAL A 375 5.29 -20.27 0.42
N LEU A 376 4.48 -19.20 0.34
CA LEU A 376 4.01 -18.67 -0.93
C LEU A 376 5.17 -18.13 -1.78
N HIS A 377 6.12 -17.39 -1.19
CA HIS A 377 7.29 -16.93 -1.93
C HIS A 377 8.13 -18.11 -2.42
N ALA A 378 8.42 -19.08 -1.54
CA ALA A 378 9.18 -20.28 -1.93
C ALA A 378 8.50 -21.05 -3.09
N ALA A 379 7.18 -21.20 -3.04
CA ALA A 379 6.42 -21.87 -4.09
C ALA A 379 6.41 -21.06 -5.41
N LEU A 380 6.27 -19.73 -5.35
CA LEU A 380 6.28 -18.88 -6.54
C LEU A 380 7.66 -18.82 -7.20
N LEU A 381 8.74 -18.74 -6.42
CA LEU A 381 10.12 -18.78 -6.93
C LEU A 381 10.45 -20.12 -7.57
N HIS A 382 10.02 -21.21 -6.93
CA HIS A 382 10.16 -22.56 -7.49
C HIS A 382 9.34 -22.71 -8.78
N ALA A 383 8.10 -22.22 -8.78
CA ALA A 383 7.23 -22.28 -9.96
C ALA A 383 7.79 -21.43 -11.11
N SER A 384 8.34 -20.25 -10.86
CA SER A 384 8.90 -19.41 -11.93
C SER A 384 10.13 -20.04 -12.58
N ALA A 385 11.03 -20.62 -11.79
CA ALA A 385 12.28 -21.20 -12.29
C ALA A 385 12.09 -22.47 -13.15
N GLU A 386 10.97 -23.19 -12.99
CA GLU A 386 10.72 -24.46 -13.70
C GLU A 386 9.60 -24.38 -14.76
N GLU A 387 8.83 -23.28 -14.79
CA GLU A 387 7.68 -23.18 -15.68
C GLU A 387 8.10 -22.98 -17.13
N LYS A 388 7.64 -23.88 -18.00
CA LYS A 388 7.97 -23.87 -19.44
C LYS A 388 6.94 -23.13 -20.27
N GLU A 389 5.73 -22.96 -19.74
CA GLU A 389 4.63 -22.36 -20.48
C GLU A 389 4.55 -20.83 -20.25
N PRO A 390 4.57 -20.02 -21.33
CA PRO A 390 4.61 -18.56 -21.22
C PRO A 390 3.46 -17.95 -20.40
N ALA A 391 2.23 -18.42 -20.61
CA ALA A 391 1.06 -17.89 -19.92
C ALA A 391 1.01 -18.25 -18.43
N ALA A 392 1.61 -19.38 -18.05
CA ALA A 392 1.72 -19.77 -16.64
C ALA A 392 2.87 -19.03 -15.97
N LEU A 393 4.03 -18.90 -16.62
CA LEU A 393 5.18 -18.18 -16.08
C LEU A 393 4.86 -16.69 -15.86
N ALA A 394 4.22 -16.04 -16.84
CA ALA A 394 3.77 -14.65 -16.66
C ALA A 394 2.79 -14.48 -15.49
N ALA A 395 1.89 -15.46 -15.26
CA ALA A 395 0.99 -15.43 -14.11
C ALA A 395 1.71 -15.64 -12.77
N CYS A 396 2.69 -16.55 -12.72
CA CYS A 396 3.54 -16.77 -11.54
C CYS A 396 4.32 -15.51 -11.17
N LEU A 397 5.02 -14.89 -12.14
CA LEU A 397 5.79 -13.66 -11.92
C LEU A 397 4.89 -12.51 -11.48
N ARG A 398 3.76 -12.28 -12.14
CA ARG A 398 2.80 -11.24 -11.68
C ARG A 398 2.31 -11.50 -10.26
N THR A 399 2.06 -12.76 -9.90
CA THR A 399 1.64 -13.15 -8.55
C THR A 399 2.77 -12.92 -7.53
N LEU A 400 4.02 -13.17 -7.92
CA LEU A 400 5.20 -12.85 -7.12
C LEU A 400 5.33 -11.35 -6.87
N ALA A 401 5.17 -10.50 -7.89
CA ALA A 401 5.13 -9.03 -7.72
C ALA A 401 4.08 -8.59 -6.68
N ILE A 402 2.88 -9.16 -6.74
CA ILE A 402 1.81 -8.87 -5.77
C ILE A 402 2.18 -9.38 -4.38
N ALA A 403 2.71 -10.60 -4.27
CA ALA A 403 3.16 -11.17 -3.00
C ALA A 403 4.23 -10.30 -2.33
N ILE A 404 5.19 -9.78 -3.10
CA ILE A 404 6.20 -8.85 -2.61
C ILE A 404 5.54 -7.58 -2.05
N SER A 405 4.59 -7.00 -2.79
CA SER A 405 3.95 -5.72 -2.41
C SER A 405 3.10 -5.78 -1.13
N VAL A 406 2.63 -6.96 -0.72
CA VAL A 406 1.77 -7.13 0.47
C VAL A 406 2.53 -7.65 1.69
N THR A 407 3.80 -7.97 1.53
CA THR A 407 4.59 -8.67 2.56
C THR A 407 5.33 -7.66 3.44
N PRO A 408 5.09 -7.64 4.76
CA PRO A 408 5.85 -6.82 5.68
C PRO A 408 7.21 -7.49 5.96
N TYR A 409 8.15 -7.38 5.02
CA TYR A 409 9.46 -8.03 5.12
C TYR A 409 10.20 -7.74 6.42
N GLU A 410 10.01 -6.55 6.98
CA GLU A 410 10.54 -6.14 8.27
C GLU A 410 10.24 -7.14 9.39
N ARG A 411 9.07 -7.77 9.33
CA ARG A 411 8.53 -8.61 10.40
C ARG A 411 8.81 -10.10 10.18
N LEU A 412 9.50 -10.43 9.08
CA LEU A 412 9.72 -11.80 8.64
C LEU A 412 11.19 -12.22 8.72
N ARG A 413 11.42 -13.45 9.20
CA ARG A 413 12.66 -14.20 9.06
C ARG A 413 12.49 -15.30 8.00
N PRO A 414 13.52 -15.58 7.18
CA PRO A 414 14.84 -14.94 7.14
C PRO A 414 14.80 -13.57 6.44
N SER A 415 15.65 -12.64 6.88
CA SER A 415 15.80 -11.30 6.30
C SER A 415 16.36 -11.30 4.86
N THR A 416 16.80 -12.46 4.35
CA THR A 416 17.37 -12.62 3.00
C THR A 416 16.33 -12.82 1.91
N LEU A 417 15.04 -13.01 2.26
CA LEU A 417 14.02 -13.37 1.28
C LEU A 417 13.93 -12.40 0.08
N PRO A 418 13.96 -11.05 0.25
CA PRO A 418 13.95 -10.15 -0.91
C PRO A 418 15.21 -10.29 -1.79
N ALA A 419 16.36 -10.58 -1.19
CA ALA A 419 17.60 -10.81 -1.94
C ALA A 419 17.50 -12.08 -2.78
N ASP A 420 16.95 -13.17 -2.23
CA ASP A 420 16.70 -14.43 -2.94
C ASP A 420 15.71 -14.23 -4.10
N VAL A 421 14.64 -13.46 -3.87
CA VAL A 421 13.66 -13.09 -4.89
C VAL A 421 14.32 -12.29 -6.03
N LEU A 422 15.16 -11.31 -5.70
CA LEU A 422 15.86 -10.51 -6.70
C LEU A 422 16.78 -11.36 -7.58
N VAL A 423 17.51 -12.31 -6.99
CA VAL A 423 18.39 -13.24 -7.73
C VAL A 423 17.60 -14.02 -8.78
N VAL A 424 16.49 -14.65 -8.37
CA VAL A 424 15.68 -15.48 -9.28
C VAL A 424 15.06 -14.63 -10.38
N VAL A 425 14.46 -13.47 -10.03
CA VAL A 425 13.83 -12.62 -11.03
C VAL A 425 14.85 -12.03 -12.00
N ALA A 426 16.06 -11.68 -11.54
CA ALA A 426 17.14 -11.21 -12.42
C ALA A 426 17.57 -12.28 -13.42
N GLN A 427 17.74 -13.53 -12.96
CA GLN A 427 18.05 -14.67 -13.84
C GLN A 427 16.96 -14.90 -14.89
N GLU A 428 15.68 -14.81 -14.50
CA GLU A 428 14.56 -14.93 -15.43
C GLU A 428 14.53 -13.80 -16.47
N VAL A 429 14.81 -12.54 -16.07
CA VAL A 429 14.91 -11.42 -17.00
C VAL A 429 16.01 -11.68 -18.04
N GLU A 430 17.18 -12.14 -17.62
CA GLU A 430 18.28 -12.45 -18.54
C GLU A 430 17.97 -13.61 -19.48
N ALA A 431 17.40 -14.69 -18.95
CA ALA A 431 17.01 -15.85 -19.74
C ALA A 431 15.97 -15.49 -20.81
N LEU A 432 14.98 -14.67 -20.45
CA LEU A 432 13.94 -14.21 -21.38
C LEU A 432 14.44 -13.15 -22.36
N ALA A 433 15.42 -12.33 -21.98
CA ALA A 433 16.05 -11.33 -22.86
C ALA A 433 16.88 -11.99 -23.97
N ALA A 434 17.44 -13.18 -23.72
CA ALA A 434 18.19 -13.95 -24.71
C ALA A 434 17.31 -14.61 -25.78
N LEU A 435 15.99 -14.69 -25.57
CA LEU A 435 15.02 -15.31 -26.47
C LEU A 435 14.40 -14.29 -27.44
N PRO A 436 13.90 -14.73 -28.61
CA PRO A 436 13.30 -13.83 -29.60
C PRO A 436 12.03 -13.13 -29.07
N PRO A 437 11.80 -11.85 -29.44
CA PRO A 437 10.79 -10.98 -28.82
C PRO A 437 9.33 -11.33 -29.12
N GLU A 438 9.05 -12.12 -30.17
CA GLU A 438 7.69 -12.39 -30.66
C GLU A 438 6.78 -13.05 -29.62
N ASN A 439 7.35 -13.80 -28.65
CA ASN A 439 6.58 -14.56 -27.66
C ASN A 439 6.95 -14.25 -26.19
N THR A 440 7.93 -13.39 -25.92
CA THR A 440 8.45 -13.17 -24.55
C THR A 440 7.91 -11.92 -23.87
N GLY A 441 7.28 -10.99 -24.61
CA GLY A 441 6.92 -9.67 -24.09
C GLY A 441 6.05 -9.68 -22.82
N THR A 442 5.08 -10.59 -22.71
CA THR A 442 4.21 -10.68 -21.52
C THR A 442 4.94 -11.24 -20.30
N MET A 443 5.86 -12.18 -20.51
CA MET A 443 6.69 -12.78 -19.45
C MET A 443 7.72 -11.76 -18.97
N LEU A 444 8.44 -11.12 -19.90
CA LEU A 444 9.43 -10.07 -19.61
C LEU A 444 8.78 -8.94 -18.82
N ALA A 445 7.64 -8.44 -19.26
CA ALA A 445 6.94 -7.39 -18.53
C ALA A 445 6.58 -7.82 -17.10
N SER A 446 6.12 -9.06 -16.90
CA SER A 446 5.79 -9.57 -15.56
C SER A 446 7.03 -9.76 -14.67
N ALA A 447 8.16 -10.17 -15.26
CA ALA A 447 9.46 -10.26 -14.58
C ALA A 447 9.97 -8.87 -14.17
N LEU A 448 9.86 -7.89 -15.05
CA LEU A 448 10.26 -6.49 -14.79
C LEU A 448 9.37 -5.85 -13.71
N THR A 449 8.06 -6.10 -13.72
CA THR A 449 7.16 -5.67 -12.62
C THR A 449 7.58 -6.31 -11.28
N SER A 450 7.98 -7.59 -11.28
CA SER A 450 8.49 -8.27 -10.07
C SER A 450 9.82 -7.67 -9.61
N THR A 451 10.68 -7.30 -10.55
CA THR A 451 11.96 -6.61 -10.30
C THR A 451 11.71 -5.25 -9.65
N ALA A 452 10.80 -4.46 -10.19
CA ALA A 452 10.42 -3.17 -9.62
C ALA A 452 9.87 -3.33 -8.19
N ALA A 453 9.03 -4.34 -7.95
CA ALA A 453 8.47 -4.60 -6.62
C ALA A 453 9.53 -4.98 -5.58
N VAL A 454 10.48 -5.86 -5.92
CA VAL A 454 11.52 -6.30 -4.97
C VAL A 454 12.53 -5.20 -4.66
N LEU A 455 12.87 -4.34 -5.63
CA LEU A 455 13.76 -3.20 -5.43
C LEU A 455 13.17 -2.13 -4.49
N GLN A 456 11.85 -2.09 -4.32
CA GLN A 456 11.17 -1.15 -3.42
C GLN A 456 10.94 -1.71 -2.01
N ALA A 457 11.40 -2.93 -1.70
CA ALA A 457 11.19 -3.56 -0.40
C ALA A 457 12.10 -2.92 0.68
N GLN A 458 11.51 -2.12 1.57
CA GLN A 458 12.18 -1.18 2.50
C GLN A 458 13.28 -1.81 3.41
N ASP A 459 13.19 -3.10 3.74
CA ASP A 459 14.04 -3.74 4.76
C ASP A 459 15.15 -4.66 4.24
N ALA A 460 15.27 -4.79 2.92
CA ALA A 460 16.37 -5.54 2.31
C ALA A 460 17.41 -4.63 1.64
N ASP A 461 17.34 -3.32 1.90
CA ASP A 461 18.15 -2.30 1.26
C ASP A 461 19.65 -2.61 1.33
N GLY A 462 20.16 -3.07 2.48
CA GLY A 462 21.57 -3.45 2.64
C GLY A 462 21.97 -4.70 1.84
N ALA A 463 21.15 -5.76 1.87
CA ALA A 463 21.43 -7.02 1.17
C ALA A 463 21.28 -6.88 -0.34
N ILE A 464 20.24 -6.19 -0.81
CA ILE A 464 20.00 -5.88 -2.22
C ILE A 464 21.15 -5.00 -2.75
N ARG A 465 21.52 -3.94 -2.01
CA ARG A 465 22.64 -3.06 -2.39
C ARG A 465 23.95 -3.84 -2.50
N ALA A 466 24.24 -4.75 -1.57
CA ALA A 466 25.43 -5.61 -1.65
C ALA A 466 25.43 -6.49 -2.91
N LEU A 467 24.30 -7.09 -3.27
CA LEU A 467 24.18 -7.89 -4.50
C LEU A 467 24.39 -7.06 -5.77
N LEU A 468 23.86 -5.83 -5.80
CA LEU A 468 23.96 -4.92 -6.95
C LEU A 468 25.36 -4.29 -7.11
N THR A 469 26.12 -4.10 -6.03
CA THR A 469 27.39 -3.34 -6.03
C THR A 469 28.65 -4.19 -5.90
N SER A 470 28.55 -5.52 -5.73
CA SER A 470 29.68 -6.44 -5.49
C SER A 470 30.62 -6.62 -6.70
N ALA A 471 31.29 -5.55 -7.15
CA ALA A 471 32.46 -5.60 -8.02
C ALA A 471 33.73 -5.43 -7.17
N ALA A 472 34.51 -6.51 -7.08
CA ALA A 472 35.95 -6.54 -6.80
C ALA A 472 36.53 -5.61 -5.71
N SER A 473 36.40 -5.98 -4.43
CA SER A 473 37.46 -5.68 -3.45
C SER A 473 38.08 -6.99 -2.99
N GLY A 474 39.31 -7.25 -3.44
CA GLY A 474 40.14 -8.35 -2.98
C GLY A 474 40.69 -8.10 -1.58
N GLN A 475 39.82 -8.06 -0.57
CA GLN A 475 40.26 -8.16 0.83
C GLN A 475 39.57 -9.36 1.47
N ALA A 476 40.37 -10.40 1.68
CA ALA A 476 40.02 -11.57 2.43
C ALA A 476 39.77 -11.17 3.90
N GLY A 477 38.52 -11.28 4.36
CA GLY A 477 38.18 -11.01 5.75
C GLY A 477 36.68 -10.96 6.05
N ASP A 478 35.94 -12.02 5.71
CA ASP A 478 34.85 -12.65 6.50
C ASP A 478 33.92 -13.48 5.61
N SER A 479 34.15 -14.78 5.61
CA SER A 479 33.51 -15.78 4.76
C SER A 479 32.11 -16.17 5.25
N ARG A 480 31.12 -15.27 5.12
CA ARG A 480 29.70 -15.62 5.33
C ARG A 480 28.70 -15.08 4.29
N LEU A 481 29.13 -14.34 3.27
CA LEU A 481 28.24 -13.87 2.19
C LEU A 481 28.55 -14.64 0.88
N PRO A 482 27.55 -15.25 0.22
CA PRO A 482 27.75 -15.92 -1.07
C PRO A 482 28.12 -14.88 -2.15
N ALA A 483 29.05 -15.22 -3.04
CA ALA A 483 29.38 -14.40 -4.20
C ALA A 483 28.11 -14.10 -5.02
N ALA A 484 27.87 -12.84 -5.36
CA ALA A 484 26.68 -12.44 -6.10
C ALA A 484 26.61 -13.17 -7.45
N PRO A 485 25.49 -13.81 -7.81
CA PRO A 485 25.34 -14.45 -9.11
C PRO A 485 25.44 -13.40 -10.22
N ARG A 486 26.17 -13.72 -11.28
CA ARG A 486 26.49 -12.78 -12.40
C ARG A 486 25.28 -12.00 -12.90
N GLY A 487 24.10 -12.62 -12.92
CA GLY A 487 22.89 -12.01 -13.48
C GLY A 487 22.29 -10.82 -12.71
N VAL A 488 22.62 -10.65 -11.42
CA VAL A 488 22.09 -9.50 -10.65
C VAL A 488 22.89 -8.23 -10.93
N GLN A 489 24.19 -8.35 -11.22
CA GLN A 489 25.07 -7.21 -11.50
C GLN A 489 24.86 -6.66 -12.91
N SER A 490 24.58 -7.52 -13.88
CA SER A 490 24.23 -7.13 -15.25
C SER A 490 22.80 -6.64 -15.40
N LEU A 491 21.95 -6.80 -14.38
CA LEU A 491 20.53 -6.45 -14.45
C LEU A 491 20.26 -5.02 -14.96
N PRO A 492 20.90 -3.95 -14.46
CA PRO A 492 20.67 -2.60 -14.98
C PRO A 492 20.97 -2.50 -16.48
N ARG A 493 22.08 -3.10 -16.93
CA ARG A 493 22.48 -3.11 -18.33
C ARG A 493 21.50 -3.88 -19.20
N THR A 494 21.10 -5.08 -18.78
CA THR A 494 20.12 -5.91 -19.49
C THR A 494 18.78 -5.19 -19.67
N VAL A 495 18.30 -4.50 -18.62
CA VAL A 495 17.04 -3.73 -18.69
C VAL A 495 17.18 -2.54 -19.65
N ILE A 496 18.31 -1.84 -19.64
CA ILE A 496 18.58 -0.73 -20.58
C ILE A 496 18.62 -1.22 -22.03
N ASP A 497 19.26 -2.35 -22.31
CA ASP A 497 19.34 -2.92 -23.64
C ASP A 497 17.94 -3.37 -24.13
N LEU A 498 17.11 -3.94 -23.25
CA LEU A 498 15.70 -4.24 -23.53
C LEU A 498 14.88 -2.98 -23.84
N CYS A 499 15.06 -1.91 -23.07
CA CYS A 499 14.40 -0.63 -23.29
C CYS A 499 14.88 0.09 -24.55
N SER A 500 16.09 -0.20 -25.04
CA SER A 500 16.68 0.37 -26.26
C SER A 500 16.21 -0.36 -27.52
N SER A 501 15.85 -1.64 -27.42
CA SER A 501 15.45 -2.45 -28.56
C SER A 501 14.10 -2.04 -29.13
N SER A 502 14.07 -1.63 -30.40
CA SER A 502 12.83 -1.32 -31.14
C SER A 502 11.96 -2.55 -31.41
N SER A 503 12.53 -3.76 -31.28
CA SER A 503 11.80 -5.01 -31.42
C SER A 503 10.87 -5.32 -30.23
N GLN A 504 11.11 -4.67 -29.08
CA GLN A 504 10.31 -4.85 -27.88
C GLN A 504 9.07 -3.95 -27.91
N GLY A 505 7.91 -4.52 -27.55
CA GLY A 505 6.67 -3.75 -27.41
C GLY A 505 6.78 -2.70 -26.30
N TYR A 506 6.06 -1.58 -26.45
CA TYR A 506 6.06 -0.49 -25.46
C TYR A 506 5.69 -0.93 -24.05
N HIS A 507 4.85 -1.97 -23.89
CA HIS A 507 4.51 -2.50 -22.58
C HIS A 507 5.76 -3.02 -21.83
N THR A 508 6.58 -3.85 -22.46
CA THR A 508 7.84 -4.35 -21.88
C THR A 508 8.80 -3.22 -21.57
N ARG A 509 8.95 -2.27 -22.50
CA ARG A 509 9.85 -1.12 -22.34
C ARG A 509 9.41 -0.21 -21.19
N VAL A 510 8.11 -0.01 -20.99
CA VAL A 510 7.54 0.76 -19.87
C VAL A 510 7.82 0.06 -18.54
N GLU A 511 7.53 -1.25 -18.43
CA GLU A 511 7.83 -2.01 -17.20
C GLU A 511 9.34 -2.04 -16.90
N GLY A 512 10.19 -2.07 -17.94
CA GLY A 512 11.64 -1.92 -17.78
C GLY A 512 12.05 -0.57 -17.19
N MET A 513 11.47 0.53 -17.69
CA MET A 513 11.69 1.85 -17.09
C MET A 513 11.13 1.96 -15.67
N CYS A 514 10.02 1.28 -15.34
CA CYS A 514 9.52 1.20 -13.96
C CYS A 514 10.52 0.49 -13.02
N ALA A 515 11.17 -0.57 -13.50
CA ALA A 515 12.23 -1.25 -12.75
C ALA A 515 13.46 -0.34 -12.56
N LEU A 516 13.90 0.37 -13.60
CA LEU A 516 14.98 1.36 -13.48
C LEU A 516 14.59 2.55 -12.58
N ALA A 517 13.34 2.99 -12.58
CA ALA A 517 12.87 4.05 -11.69
C ALA A 517 12.86 3.60 -10.23
N SER A 518 12.52 2.35 -9.97
CA SER A 518 12.61 1.73 -8.64
C SER A 518 14.07 1.66 -8.17
N LEU A 519 14.97 1.26 -9.08
CA LEU A 519 16.40 1.25 -8.83
C LEU A 519 16.95 2.65 -8.56
N ALA A 520 16.54 3.66 -9.34
CA ALA A 520 16.95 5.05 -9.13
C ALA A 520 16.49 5.59 -7.77
N LYS A 521 15.27 5.25 -7.35
CA LYS A 521 14.70 5.71 -6.09
C LYS A 521 15.39 5.10 -4.87
N CYS A 522 15.66 3.80 -4.89
CA CYS A 522 16.16 3.07 -3.72
C CYS A 522 17.69 2.90 -3.73
N HIS A 523 18.30 2.81 -4.92
CA HIS A 523 19.74 2.55 -5.11
C HIS A 523 20.32 3.43 -6.24
N PRO A 524 20.24 4.77 -6.15
CA PRO A 524 20.63 5.68 -7.23
C PRO A 524 22.08 5.49 -7.70
N MET A 525 22.98 5.10 -6.79
CA MET A 525 24.40 4.88 -7.06
C MET A 525 24.67 3.85 -8.17
N VAL A 526 23.81 2.83 -8.31
CA VAL A 526 23.97 1.76 -9.31
C VAL A 526 23.76 2.27 -10.73
N LEU A 527 23.02 3.37 -10.91
CA LEU A 527 22.65 3.88 -12.23
C LEU A 527 23.56 4.99 -12.76
N PHE A 528 24.48 5.52 -11.96
CA PHE A 528 25.38 6.59 -12.42
C PHE A 528 26.27 6.14 -13.58
N ASP A 529 26.80 4.90 -13.54
CA ASP A 529 27.61 4.33 -14.63
C ASP A 529 26.81 4.16 -15.93
N HIS A 530 25.48 4.09 -15.83
CA HIS A 530 24.57 3.89 -16.95
C HIS A 530 23.80 5.15 -17.36
N LEU A 531 24.09 6.29 -16.73
CA LEU A 531 23.34 7.51 -16.91
C LEU A 531 23.30 7.95 -18.38
N ASN A 532 24.44 7.90 -19.09
CA ASN A 532 24.50 8.31 -20.49
C ASN A 532 23.55 7.49 -21.39
N ASP A 533 23.42 6.19 -21.13
CA ASP A 533 22.48 5.32 -21.86
C ASP A 533 21.02 5.71 -21.56
N ILE A 534 20.71 6.01 -20.30
CA ILE A 534 19.38 6.47 -19.86
C ILE A 534 19.01 7.81 -20.50
N LEU A 535 19.97 8.73 -20.58
CA LEU A 535 19.79 10.03 -21.22
C LEU A 535 19.54 9.89 -22.73
N ALA A 536 20.29 9.01 -23.42
CA ALA A 536 20.06 8.71 -24.83
C ALA A 536 18.67 8.08 -25.08
N LEU A 537 18.26 7.14 -24.22
CA LEU A 537 16.91 6.56 -24.23
C LEU A 537 15.82 7.61 -24.04
N THR A 538 16.05 8.55 -23.13
CA THR A 538 15.11 9.64 -22.85
C THR A 538 14.94 10.55 -24.06
N GLU A 539 16.05 10.94 -24.69
CA GLU A 539 16.02 11.76 -25.90
C GLU A 539 15.30 11.06 -27.05
N ALA A 540 15.57 9.76 -27.27
CA ALA A 540 14.88 8.97 -28.28
C ALA A 540 13.36 8.86 -28.01
N ALA A 541 12.96 8.73 -26.74
CA ALA A 541 11.56 8.65 -26.34
C ALA A 541 10.81 9.98 -26.58
N LEU A 542 11.47 11.10 -26.31
CA LEU A 542 10.90 12.45 -26.42
C LEU A 542 10.87 13.00 -27.86
N SER A 543 11.82 12.59 -28.70
CA SER A 543 11.96 13.06 -30.08
C SER A 543 11.16 12.26 -31.11
N GLY A 544 10.59 11.11 -30.74
CA GLY A 544 9.85 10.25 -31.67
C GLY A 544 8.52 10.88 -32.14
N PRO A 545 8.05 10.61 -33.37
CA PRO A 545 6.85 11.24 -33.92
C PRO A 545 5.61 10.87 -33.11
N SER A 546 5.04 11.84 -32.39
CA SER A 546 3.72 11.70 -31.79
C SER A 546 2.69 11.47 -32.92
N PRO A 547 1.82 10.45 -32.85
CA PRO A 547 0.80 10.23 -33.88
C PRO A 547 -0.27 11.32 -33.78
N VAL A 548 0.02 12.49 -34.35
CA VAL A 548 -0.95 13.55 -34.57
C VAL A 548 -1.77 13.16 -35.80
N SER A 549 -3.04 12.80 -35.57
CA SER A 549 -4.00 12.51 -36.64
C SER A 549 -4.15 13.72 -37.58
N PRO A 550 -3.84 13.62 -38.89
CA PRO A 550 -4.10 14.69 -39.83
C PRO A 550 -5.59 14.72 -40.18
N ARG A 551 -6.27 15.79 -39.78
CA ARG A 551 -7.57 16.16 -40.36
C ARG A 551 -7.38 16.47 -41.84
N GLY A 552 -8.07 15.70 -42.68
CA GLY A 552 -8.52 16.12 -44.00
C GLY A 552 -7.82 15.46 -45.19
N MET A 553 -8.43 14.40 -45.73
CA MET A 553 -8.81 14.33 -47.15
C MET A 553 -9.67 13.09 -47.45
N LYS A 554 -10.85 13.40 -48.03
CA LYS A 554 -11.84 12.66 -48.83
C LYS A 554 -11.87 11.11 -48.86
N SER A 555 -13.09 10.60 -48.69
CA SER A 555 -13.56 9.21 -48.82
C SER A 555 -13.56 8.68 -50.28
N PRO A 556 -13.79 7.36 -50.51
CA PRO A 556 -15.18 6.90 -50.65
C PRO A 556 -15.54 5.49 -50.07
N ALA A 557 -16.74 5.45 -49.48
CA ALA A 557 -17.80 4.43 -49.55
C ALA A 557 -17.62 2.93 -49.18
N LYS A 558 -18.29 2.58 -48.06
CA LYS A 558 -19.26 1.47 -47.83
C LYS A 558 -18.80 -0.01 -47.78
N SER A 559 -18.91 -0.64 -46.61
CA SER A 559 -20.08 -1.48 -46.25
C SER A 559 -20.11 -1.77 -44.74
N GLY A 560 -21.31 -1.73 -44.15
CA GLY A 560 -21.51 -1.54 -42.71
C GLY A 560 -21.64 -2.81 -41.89
N HIS A 561 -21.24 -2.72 -40.62
CA HIS A 561 -21.93 -3.24 -39.43
C HIS A 561 -21.40 -2.44 -38.22
N GLN A 562 -22.23 -1.54 -37.68
CA GLN A 562 -21.89 -0.74 -36.50
C GLN A 562 -21.90 -1.61 -35.24
N ARG A 563 -20.71 -1.87 -34.68
CA ARG A 563 -20.56 -2.20 -33.25
C ARG A 563 -20.45 -0.90 -32.46
N LYS A 564 -21.27 -0.75 -31.42
CA LYS A 564 -21.20 0.35 -30.44
C LYS A 564 -19.79 0.45 -29.85
N PRO A 565 -19.14 1.63 -29.85
CA PRO A 565 -17.92 1.84 -29.08
C PRO A 565 -18.27 1.93 -27.60
N SER A 566 -17.56 1.16 -26.78
CA SER A 566 -17.55 1.28 -25.33
C SER A 566 -17.10 2.69 -24.93
N ALA A 567 -17.84 3.29 -24.01
CA ALA A 567 -17.61 4.63 -23.50
C ALA A 567 -16.26 4.76 -22.76
N GLY A 568 -15.55 5.86 -23.03
CA GLY A 568 -14.61 6.46 -22.09
C GLY A 568 -13.11 6.18 -22.30
N GLY A 569 -12.50 6.75 -23.34
CA GLY A 569 -11.05 6.92 -23.43
C GLY A 569 -10.73 8.29 -24.05
N ALA A 570 -10.11 9.19 -23.27
CA ALA A 570 -9.67 10.48 -23.78
C ALA A 570 -8.63 10.28 -24.91
N PRO A 571 -8.58 11.17 -25.92
CA PRO A 571 -7.57 11.09 -26.97
C PRO A 571 -6.22 11.56 -26.41
N GLY A 572 -5.24 10.67 -26.21
CA GLY A 572 -3.88 11.12 -25.85
C GLY A 572 -2.85 10.16 -25.26
N ASP A 573 -3.15 8.90 -24.97
CA ASP A 573 -2.17 7.99 -24.35
C ASP A 573 -1.61 6.97 -25.35
N SER A 574 -0.59 7.33 -26.12
CA SER A 574 0.16 6.32 -26.89
C SER A 574 1.08 5.53 -25.94
N GLY A 575 1.42 4.27 -26.30
CA GLY A 575 2.41 3.49 -25.54
C GLY A 575 3.79 4.19 -25.47
N GLN A 576 4.09 5.03 -26.46
CA GLN A 576 5.29 5.86 -26.51
C GLN A 576 5.26 7.00 -25.48
N ASP A 577 4.12 7.68 -25.30
CA ASP A 577 3.98 8.75 -24.30
C ASP A 577 4.20 8.21 -22.88
N ARG A 578 3.70 6.99 -22.60
CA ARG A 578 3.94 6.31 -21.32
C ARG A 578 5.40 5.94 -21.13
N PHE A 579 6.08 5.51 -22.19
CA PHE A 579 7.51 5.22 -22.15
C PHE A 579 8.31 6.50 -21.86
N ALA A 580 8.05 7.60 -22.57
CA ALA A 580 8.66 8.90 -22.33
C ALA A 580 8.37 9.47 -20.92
N GLN A 581 7.18 9.21 -20.38
CA GLN A 581 6.85 9.56 -19.00
C GLN A 581 7.73 8.80 -18.00
N GLN A 582 7.93 7.49 -18.20
CA GLN A 582 8.74 6.68 -17.30
C GLN A 582 10.24 6.97 -17.43
N THR A 583 10.74 7.34 -18.61
CA THR A 583 12.14 7.79 -18.75
C THR A 583 12.42 9.05 -17.94
N LEU A 584 11.50 10.03 -17.99
CA LEU A 584 11.57 11.23 -17.13
C LEU A 584 11.42 10.89 -15.63
N ARG A 585 10.66 9.86 -15.26
CA ARG A 585 10.54 9.42 -13.86
C ARG A 585 11.88 8.89 -13.31
N VAL A 586 12.68 8.21 -14.13
CA VAL A 586 14.04 7.80 -13.72
C VAL A 586 14.91 9.03 -13.46
N ILE A 587 14.86 10.03 -14.36
CA ILE A 587 15.59 11.30 -14.19
C ILE A 587 15.14 12.04 -12.93
N GLU A 588 13.84 12.09 -12.65
CA GLU A 588 13.28 12.70 -11.43
C GLU A 588 13.93 12.14 -10.16
N TYR A 589 14.03 10.82 -10.02
CA TYR A 589 14.64 10.20 -8.85
C TYR A 589 16.17 10.39 -8.78
N ILE A 590 16.85 10.42 -9.93
CA ILE A 590 18.30 10.74 -9.96
C ILE A 590 18.53 12.19 -9.50
N LEU A 591 17.70 13.14 -9.95
CA LEU A 591 17.77 14.53 -9.51
C LEU A 591 17.47 14.68 -8.02
N GLU A 592 16.46 13.98 -7.51
CA GLU A 592 16.12 13.99 -6.08
C GLU A 592 17.29 13.48 -5.23
N ALA A 593 17.94 12.39 -5.63
CA ALA A 593 19.14 11.87 -4.97
C ALA A 593 20.30 12.87 -4.96
N LEU A 594 20.47 13.67 -6.03
CA LEU A 594 21.49 14.72 -6.11
C LEU A 594 21.17 15.95 -5.25
N SER A 595 19.88 16.28 -5.07
CA SER A 595 19.42 17.46 -4.32
C SER A 595 19.37 17.25 -2.80
N CYS A 596 19.22 16.01 -2.33
CA CYS A 596 19.13 15.66 -0.90
C CYS A 596 20.41 15.91 -0.08
N THR A 597 21.47 16.46 -0.67
CA THR A 597 22.70 16.85 0.04
C THR A 597 22.56 18.12 0.91
N GLY A 598 21.37 18.75 0.95
CA GLY A 598 21.18 20.07 1.59
C GLY A 598 20.25 20.15 2.81
N ASP A 599 19.17 19.36 2.91
CA ASP A 599 18.11 19.58 3.91
C ASP A 599 17.55 18.24 4.48
N MET A 600 18.31 17.54 5.33
CA MET A 600 17.83 16.32 6.01
C MET A 600 17.91 16.47 7.53
N GLU A 601 16.76 16.71 8.16
CA GLU A 601 16.56 16.42 9.59
C GLU A 601 16.66 14.89 9.82
N SER A 602 17.82 14.46 10.34
CA SER A 602 18.06 13.31 11.21
C SER A 602 17.33 11.98 10.91
N ASP A 603 17.67 11.31 9.80
CA ASP A 603 17.54 9.84 9.68
C ASP A 603 18.91 9.24 9.32
N THR A 604 19.44 8.39 10.21
CA THR A 604 20.84 7.94 10.26
C THR A 604 21.35 7.13 9.05
N THR A 605 20.45 6.59 8.21
CA THR A 605 20.83 5.86 6.97
C THR A 605 21.05 6.78 5.76
N ALA A 606 20.53 8.01 5.81
CA ALA A 606 20.74 9.02 4.78
C ALA A 606 22.13 9.66 4.85
N GLY A 607 22.76 9.66 6.04
CA GLY A 607 24.09 10.22 6.27
C GLY A 607 25.20 9.52 5.46
N GLU A 608 25.22 8.19 5.41
CA GLU A 608 26.21 7.42 4.61
C GLU A 608 26.00 7.60 3.09
N VAL A 609 24.76 7.78 2.64
CA VAL A 609 24.43 8.05 1.23
C VAL A 609 24.83 9.48 0.85
N ALA A 610 24.59 10.45 1.74
CA ALA A 610 25.01 11.84 1.57
C ALA A 610 26.54 11.99 1.57
N GLU A 611 27.26 11.24 2.42
CA GLU A 611 28.72 11.27 2.49
C GLU A 611 29.38 10.63 1.24
N ARG A 612 28.77 9.57 0.69
CA ARG A 612 29.20 8.97 -0.59
C ARG A 612 28.82 9.80 -1.81
N LEU A 613 27.65 10.45 -1.79
CA LEU A 613 27.26 11.43 -2.82
C LEU A 613 28.15 12.66 -2.78
N ALA A 614 28.54 13.14 -1.59
CA ALA A 614 29.52 14.20 -1.41
C ALA A 614 30.91 13.80 -1.92
N ALA A 615 31.32 12.53 -1.75
CA ALA A 615 32.56 12.01 -2.34
C ALA A 615 32.53 11.96 -3.88
N VAL A 616 31.37 11.67 -4.49
CA VAL A 616 31.15 11.79 -5.95
C VAL A 616 31.07 13.26 -6.39
N HIS A 617 30.51 14.13 -5.54
CA HIS A 617 30.37 15.58 -5.75
C HIS A 617 31.73 16.28 -5.91
N ILE A 618 32.80 15.72 -5.36
CA ILE A 618 34.14 16.32 -5.37
C ILE A 618 34.97 15.91 -6.61
N GLN A 619 34.53 14.93 -7.42
CA GLN A 619 35.36 14.37 -8.51
C GLN A 619 34.84 14.57 -9.95
N SER A 620 33.63 15.06 -10.23
CA SER A 620 33.19 15.28 -11.64
C SER A 620 32.01 16.25 -11.82
N GLY A 621 32.19 17.32 -12.59
CA GLY A 621 31.21 17.96 -13.51
C GLY A 621 29.70 18.00 -13.21
N THR A 622 29.24 17.94 -11.96
CA THR A 622 27.81 17.81 -11.59
C THR A 622 26.95 18.94 -12.16
N GLY A 623 27.44 20.18 -12.11
CA GLY A 623 26.77 21.35 -12.70
C GLY A 623 26.60 21.24 -14.22
N GLU A 624 27.61 20.75 -14.95
CA GLU A 624 27.54 20.54 -16.41
C GLU A 624 26.54 19.44 -16.77
N MET A 625 26.51 18.36 -15.98
CA MET A 625 25.54 17.29 -16.13
C MET A 625 24.11 17.79 -15.89
N LEU A 626 23.87 18.52 -14.78
CA LEU A 626 22.57 19.12 -14.49
C LEU A 626 22.13 20.07 -15.60
N GLU A 627 23.05 20.92 -16.09
CA GLU A 627 22.78 21.81 -17.21
C GLU A 627 22.37 21.03 -18.45
N LYS A 628 23.11 19.98 -18.84
CA LYS A 628 22.77 19.15 -19.98
C LYS A 628 21.40 18.48 -19.83
N VAL A 629 21.13 17.86 -18.67
CA VAL A 629 19.85 17.17 -18.41
C VAL A 629 18.67 18.14 -18.48
N MET A 630 18.81 19.32 -17.89
CA MET A 630 17.74 20.32 -17.85
C MET A 630 17.53 21.00 -19.21
N ASN A 631 18.62 21.36 -19.90
CA ASN A 631 18.61 22.11 -21.15
C ASN A 631 18.19 21.25 -22.36
N VAL A 632 18.45 19.94 -22.32
CA VAL A 632 18.09 18.98 -23.39
C VAL A 632 16.84 18.19 -23.01
N HIS A 633 16.92 17.30 -22.02
CA HIS A 633 15.89 16.29 -21.80
C HIS A 633 14.64 16.85 -21.10
N VAL A 634 14.81 17.59 -20.00
CA VAL A 634 13.66 18.18 -19.29
C VAL A 634 12.98 19.25 -20.14
N ARG A 635 13.75 20.07 -20.87
CA ARG A 635 13.21 21.03 -21.84
C ARG A 635 12.32 20.35 -22.89
N LEU A 636 12.80 19.29 -23.54
CA LEU A 636 12.00 18.52 -24.51
C LEU A 636 10.72 17.96 -23.88
N GLY A 637 10.81 17.43 -22.66
CA GLY A 637 9.66 16.92 -21.92
C GLY A 637 8.62 18.00 -21.59
N MET A 638 9.05 19.21 -21.19
CA MET A 638 8.13 20.33 -20.91
C MET A 638 7.44 20.86 -22.18
N GLN A 639 8.08 20.77 -23.34
CA GLN A 639 7.53 21.22 -24.62
C GLN A 639 6.72 20.13 -25.35
N HIS A 640 6.60 18.94 -24.75
CA HIS A 640 5.98 17.79 -25.38
C HIS A 640 4.44 17.95 -25.56
N PRO A 641 3.82 17.47 -26.66
CA PRO A 641 2.37 17.58 -26.87
C PRO A 641 1.53 16.85 -25.83
N SER A 642 2.00 15.70 -25.35
CA SER A 642 1.31 14.93 -24.29
C SER A 642 1.44 15.60 -22.92
N ALA A 643 0.30 15.89 -22.30
CA ALA A 643 0.22 16.47 -20.96
C ALA A 643 0.82 15.56 -19.87
N MET A 644 0.78 14.24 -20.08
CA MET A 644 1.38 13.25 -19.19
C MET A 644 2.90 13.41 -19.13
N VAL A 645 3.54 13.58 -20.29
CA VAL A 645 4.99 13.79 -20.42
C VAL A 645 5.39 15.15 -19.85
N ARG A 646 4.65 16.22 -20.15
CA ARG A 646 4.88 17.54 -19.53
C ARG A 646 4.83 17.49 -18.01
N SER A 647 3.86 16.76 -17.46
CA SER A 647 3.72 16.60 -16.01
C SER A 647 4.93 15.90 -15.37
N ALA A 648 5.52 14.90 -16.05
CA ALA A 648 6.72 14.22 -15.59
C ALA A 648 7.97 15.11 -15.69
N ALA A 649 8.08 15.92 -16.75
CA ALA A 649 9.18 16.88 -16.88
C ALA A 649 9.13 17.96 -15.78
N LEU A 650 7.94 18.45 -15.45
CA LEU A 650 7.73 19.39 -14.34
C LEU A 650 8.05 18.75 -12.97
N ALA A 651 7.84 17.44 -12.82
CA ALA A 651 8.27 16.71 -11.63
C ALA A 651 9.81 16.66 -11.52
N CYS A 652 10.54 16.57 -12.64
CA CYS A 652 12.00 16.71 -12.65
C CYS A 652 12.45 18.10 -12.17
N VAL A 653 11.76 19.18 -12.58
CA VAL A 653 12.02 20.53 -12.05
C VAL A 653 11.75 20.61 -10.54
N CYS A 654 10.69 19.94 -10.08
CA CYS A 654 10.39 19.87 -8.65
C CYS A 654 11.51 19.16 -7.87
N ALA A 655 12.07 18.07 -8.42
CA ALA A 655 13.17 17.30 -7.82
C ALA A 655 14.52 18.05 -7.85
N LEU A 656 14.75 18.89 -8.86
CA LEU A 656 15.93 19.76 -8.94
C LEU A 656 15.99 20.75 -7.77
N GLY A 657 14.85 21.29 -7.34
CA GLY A 657 14.76 22.23 -6.22
C GLY A 657 15.47 23.58 -6.44
N GLY A 658 15.45 24.43 -5.42
CA GLY A 658 16.04 25.76 -5.46
C GLY A 658 17.57 25.78 -5.56
N THR A 659 18.24 24.82 -4.90
CA THR A 659 19.70 24.67 -4.91
C THR A 659 20.21 24.21 -6.27
N GLY A 660 19.61 23.17 -6.87
CA GLY A 660 19.96 22.69 -8.21
C GLY A 660 19.73 23.77 -9.28
N LEU A 661 18.69 24.60 -9.13
CA LEU A 661 18.44 25.73 -10.05
C LEU A 661 19.61 26.72 -10.08
N THR A 662 20.28 26.98 -8.95
CA THR A 662 21.42 27.93 -8.90
C THR A 662 22.63 27.46 -9.71
N GLN A 663 22.77 26.14 -9.93
CA GLN A 663 23.88 25.54 -10.66
C GLN A 663 23.71 25.63 -12.19
N LEU A 664 22.51 25.97 -12.67
CA LEU A 664 22.21 26.08 -14.09
C LEU A 664 22.66 27.43 -14.66
N THR A 665 22.83 27.50 -15.99
CA THR A 665 23.11 28.76 -16.68
C THR A 665 21.92 29.72 -16.56
N ARG A 666 22.19 31.05 -16.59
CA ARG A 666 21.12 32.07 -16.53
C ARG A 666 20.04 31.89 -17.61
N GLN A 667 20.44 31.42 -18.80
CA GLN A 667 19.51 31.14 -19.89
C GLN A 667 18.57 29.98 -19.55
N THR A 668 19.10 28.88 -19.01
CA THR A 668 18.30 27.71 -18.63
C THR A 668 17.43 28.02 -17.41
N GLN A 669 17.93 28.77 -16.42
CA GLN A 669 17.15 29.27 -15.29
C GLN A 669 15.93 30.09 -15.75
N ALA A 670 16.15 31.09 -16.62
CA ALA A 670 15.08 31.95 -17.12
C ALA A 670 14.01 31.15 -17.89
N PHE A 671 14.45 30.18 -18.72
CA PHE A 671 13.55 29.29 -19.43
C PHE A 671 12.69 28.43 -18.48
N VAL A 672 13.31 27.78 -17.50
CA VAL A 672 12.60 26.92 -16.52
C VAL A 672 11.57 27.74 -15.76
N VAL A 673 11.96 28.88 -15.17
CA VAL A 673 11.06 29.73 -14.39
C VAL A 673 9.89 30.23 -15.24
N SER A 674 10.16 30.71 -16.45
CA SER A 674 9.13 31.22 -17.36
C SER A 674 8.14 30.12 -17.77
N HIS A 675 8.64 28.96 -18.20
CA HIS A 675 7.81 27.86 -18.68
C HIS A 675 6.96 27.23 -17.56
N VAL A 676 7.54 27.03 -16.38
CA VAL A 676 6.82 26.50 -15.22
C VAL A 676 5.71 27.48 -14.79
N THR A 677 6.00 28.78 -14.77
CA THR A 677 5.00 29.81 -14.46
C THR A 677 3.86 29.82 -15.49
N MET A 678 4.19 29.66 -16.78
CA MET A 678 3.19 29.55 -17.85
C MET A 678 2.29 28.32 -17.67
N GLU A 679 2.86 27.14 -17.41
CA GLU A 679 2.09 25.89 -17.26
C GLU A 679 1.21 25.87 -16.00
N ALA A 680 1.59 26.61 -14.96
CA ALA A 680 0.81 26.76 -13.74
C ALA A 680 -0.43 27.67 -13.92
N ARG A 681 -0.49 28.50 -14.97
CA ARG A 681 -1.66 29.35 -15.26
C ARG A 681 -2.84 28.53 -15.80
N SER A 682 -4.03 29.13 -15.76
CA SER A 682 -5.26 28.47 -16.23
C SER A 682 -5.22 28.15 -17.72
N GLY A 683 -5.76 26.99 -18.11
CA GLY A 683 -5.84 26.55 -19.51
C GLY A 683 -5.02 25.29 -19.82
N THR A 684 -4.20 24.84 -18.88
CA THR A 684 -3.46 23.58 -18.96
C THR A 684 -4.23 22.41 -18.32
N PRO A 685 -3.95 21.16 -18.70
CA PRO A 685 -4.55 19.99 -18.06
C PRO A 685 -4.23 19.95 -16.56
N ALA A 686 -5.21 19.56 -15.74
CA ALA A 686 -5.11 19.69 -14.28
C ALA A 686 -3.91 18.97 -13.65
N ALA A 687 -3.46 17.85 -14.23
CA ALA A 687 -2.27 17.14 -13.77
C ALA A 687 -0.99 17.95 -14.01
N THR A 688 -0.87 18.55 -15.19
CA THR A 688 0.26 19.41 -15.58
C THR A 688 0.29 20.69 -14.77
N GLN A 689 -0.87 21.33 -14.59
CA GLN A 689 -0.99 22.53 -13.76
C GLN A 689 -0.59 22.25 -12.31
N ALA A 690 -1.01 21.13 -11.73
CA ALA A 690 -0.63 20.75 -10.37
C ALA A 690 0.88 20.45 -10.26
N ALA A 691 1.48 19.78 -11.26
CA ALA A 691 2.92 19.53 -11.30
C ALA A 691 3.73 20.83 -11.44
N ALA A 692 3.30 21.74 -12.32
CA ALA A 692 3.92 23.06 -12.49
C ALA A 692 3.84 23.88 -11.20
N CYS A 693 2.68 23.88 -10.54
CA CYS A 693 2.50 24.60 -9.30
C CYS A 693 3.43 24.06 -8.19
N LYS A 694 3.60 22.73 -8.09
CA LYS A 694 4.60 22.12 -7.19
C LYS A 694 6.02 22.52 -7.56
N ALA A 695 6.37 22.49 -8.85
CA ALA A 695 7.70 22.90 -9.30
C ALA A 695 8.00 24.36 -8.89
N LEU A 696 7.04 25.30 -9.03
CA LEU A 696 7.19 26.67 -8.52
C LEU A 696 7.51 26.70 -7.02
N GLY A 697 6.74 25.94 -6.22
CA GLY A 697 6.94 25.86 -4.77
C GLY A 697 8.27 25.22 -4.36
N SER A 698 8.88 24.41 -5.21
CA SER A 698 10.19 23.81 -4.96
C SER A 698 11.34 24.75 -5.31
N ILE A 699 11.23 25.51 -6.40
CA ILE A 699 12.30 26.40 -6.86
C ILE A 699 12.28 27.79 -6.18
N VAL A 700 11.17 28.19 -5.56
CA VAL A 700 10.99 29.53 -4.95
C VAL A 700 12.01 29.85 -3.85
N SER A 701 12.62 28.83 -3.23
CA SER A 701 13.68 29.00 -2.23
C SER A 701 15.05 29.38 -2.82
N SER A 702 15.18 29.39 -4.14
CA SER A 702 16.43 29.73 -4.82
C SER A 702 16.82 31.20 -4.62
N ASP A 703 18.09 31.45 -4.34
CA ASP A 703 18.65 32.82 -4.22
C ASP A 703 18.54 33.60 -5.55
N VAL A 704 18.49 32.89 -6.69
CA VAL A 704 18.25 33.47 -8.02
C VAL A 704 16.91 34.21 -8.07
N LEU A 705 15.86 33.61 -7.50
CA LEU A 705 14.52 34.20 -7.48
C LEU A 705 14.37 35.25 -6.38
N SER A 706 15.03 35.03 -5.22
CA SER A 706 15.03 35.98 -4.11
C SER A 706 15.59 37.35 -4.49
N SER A 707 16.45 37.40 -5.52
CA SER A 707 17.06 38.63 -6.03
C SER A 707 16.12 39.48 -6.91
N SER A 708 14.93 38.98 -7.31
CA SER A 708 14.01 39.68 -8.20
C SER A 708 12.59 39.75 -7.64
N PHE A 709 12.23 40.91 -7.06
CA PHE A 709 10.89 41.15 -6.52
C PHE A 709 9.78 40.88 -7.54
N ALA A 710 9.92 41.37 -8.77
CA ALA A 710 8.92 41.19 -9.83
C ALA A 710 8.69 39.72 -10.20
N GLN A 711 9.73 38.88 -10.14
CA GLN A 711 9.58 37.44 -10.37
C GLN A 711 8.83 36.78 -9.22
N LEU A 712 9.19 37.10 -7.97
CA LEU A 712 8.48 36.61 -6.79
C LEU A 712 7.01 37.02 -6.81
N GLU A 713 6.71 38.27 -7.14
CA GLU A 713 5.35 38.79 -7.26
C GLU A 713 4.53 38.00 -8.30
N SER A 714 5.11 37.76 -9.49
CA SER A 714 4.47 36.94 -10.53
C SER A 714 4.22 35.49 -10.06
N ILE A 715 5.17 34.90 -9.34
CA ILE A 715 5.04 33.53 -8.80
C ILE A 715 3.93 33.48 -7.75
N PHE A 716 3.91 34.42 -6.79
CA PHE A 716 2.86 34.53 -5.78
C PHE A 716 1.48 34.70 -6.42
N GLY A 717 1.33 35.61 -7.38
CA GLY A 717 0.07 35.80 -8.10
C GLY A 717 -0.41 34.53 -8.82
N THR A 718 0.52 33.77 -9.41
CA THR A 718 0.20 32.51 -10.09
C THR A 718 -0.24 31.42 -9.09
N ILE A 719 0.47 31.26 -7.97
CA ILE A 719 0.13 30.29 -6.91
C ILE A 719 -1.24 30.64 -6.30
N VAL A 720 -1.47 31.91 -5.99
CA VAL A 720 -2.74 32.41 -5.45
C VAL A 720 -3.90 32.13 -6.41
N GLY A 721 -3.71 32.39 -7.71
CA GLY A 721 -4.71 32.05 -8.72
C GLY A 721 -5.08 30.55 -8.71
N CYS A 722 -4.10 29.66 -8.48
CA CYS A 722 -4.31 28.22 -8.42
C CYS A 722 -5.12 27.74 -7.19
N LEU A 723 -5.12 28.49 -6.08
CA LEU A 723 -5.90 28.14 -4.87
C LEU A 723 -7.41 28.19 -5.12
N THR A 724 -7.84 28.99 -6.11
CA THR A 724 -9.25 29.11 -6.49
C THR A 724 -9.71 28.01 -7.47
N ALA A 725 -8.81 27.14 -7.94
CA ALA A 725 -9.11 26.12 -8.95
C ALA A 725 -10.16 25.11 -8.48
N ARG A 726 -11.09 24.68 -9.34
CA ARG A 726 -12.12 23.69 -8.95
C ARG A 726 -11.56 22.29 -8.64
N VAL A 727 -10.38 21.96 -9.17
CA VAL A 727 -9.79 20.62 -9.05
C VAL A 727 -8.94 20.53 -7.78
N GLY A 728 -9.25 19.54 -6.92
CA GLY A 728 -8.60 19.39 -5.62
C GLY A 728 -7.08 19.15 -5.67
N SER A 729 -6.57 18.45 -6.69
CA SER A 729 -5.12 18.22 -6.84
C SER A 729 -4.34 19.51 -7.06
N ILE A 730 -4.91 20.46 -7.80
CA ILE A 730 -4.33 21.78 -8.04
C ILE A 730 -4.33 22.59 -6.74
N LYS A 731 -5.45 22.61 -6.00
CA LYS A 731 -5.53 23.31 -4.71
C LYS A 731 -4.49 22.80 -3.69
N ILE A 732 -4.32 21.48 -3.61
CA ILE A 732 -3.33 20.87 -2.70
C ILE A 732 -1.91 21.29 -3.10
N ALA A 733 -1.57 21.24 -4.39
CA ALA A 733 -0.28 21.69 -4.90
C ALA A 733 -0.05 23.18 -4.59
N ALA A 734 -1.03 24.03 -4.89
CA ALA A 734 -0.95 25.47 -4.66
C ALA A 734 -0.80 25.83 -3.18
N ALA A 735 -1.53 25.15 -2.29
CA ALA A 735 -1.40 25.37 -0.85
C ALA A 735 -0.01 24.98 -0.33
N TRP A 736 0.53 23.85 -0.80
CA TRP A 736 1.90 23.44 -0.48
C TRP A 736 2.92 24.48 -0.96
N SER A 737 2.78 24.94 -2.21
CA SER A 737 3.67 25.93 -2.82
C SER A 737 3.58 27.30 -2.16
N LEU A 738 2.39 27.73 -1.75
CA LEU A 738 2.20 28.99 -1.01
C LEU A 738 2.99 28.98 0.29
N ALA A 739 2.91 27.89 1.04
CA ALA A 739 3.64 27.77 2.30
C ALA A 739 5.17 27.78 2.11
N ASN A 740 5.69 27.13 1.06
CA ASN A 740 7.11 27.23 0.72
C ASN A 740 7.53 28.63 0.27
N ALA A 741 6.67 29.31 -0.50
CA ALA A 741 6.92 30.67 -0.95
C ALA A 741 6.96 31.65 0.23
N CYS A 742 6.04 31.53 1.19
CA CYS A 742 6.06 32.32 2.43
C CYS A 742 7.30 32.04 3.28
N ASP A 743 7.73 30.79 3.37
CA ASP A 743 8.95 30.43 4.10
C ASP A 743 10.21 31.01 3.43
N SER A 744 10.29 30.90 2.10
CA SER A 744 11.39 31.42 1.30
C SER A 744 11.52 32.93 1.42
N VAL A 745 10.40 33.66 1.36
CA VAL A 745 10.38 35.12 1.59
C VAL A 745 10.85 35.46 3.00
N ARG A 746 10.35 34.76 4.02
CA ARG A 746 10.76 34.96 5.41
C ARG A 746 12.27 34.73 5.60
N ALA A 747 12.80 33.65 5.02
CA ALA A 747 14.22 33.33 5.07
C ALA A 747 15.08 34.35 4.31
N ALA A 748 14.63 34.81 3.14
CA ALA A 748 15.30 35.85 2.35
C ALA A 748 15.37 37.19 3.12
N VAL A 749 14.30 37.59 3.80
CA VAL A 749 14.30 38.79 4.65
C VAL A 749 15.27 38.65 5.82
N ARG A 750 15.28 37.50 6.50
CA ARG A 750 16.20 37.25 7.63
C ARG A 750 17.67 37.25 7.23
N ARG A 751 17.99 36.74 6.03
CA ARG A 751 19.35 36.77 5.46
C ARG A 751 19.72 38.13 4.85
N GLY A 752 18.79 39.10 4.80
CA GLY A 752 19.01 40.41 4.17
C GLY A 752 19.01 40.41 2.64
N ALA A 753 18.60 39.29 2.00
CA ALA A 753 18.53 39.17 0.54
C ALA A 753 17.30 39.87 -0.06
N LEU A 754 16.23 40.03 0.73
CA LEU A 754 15.01 40.74 0.34
C LEU A 754 14.69 41.83 1.37
N PRO A 755 14.42 43.09 0.95
CA PRO A 755 13.98 44.13 1.87
C PRO A 755 12.73 43.72 2.67
N PRO A 756 12.65 44.03 3.98
CA PRO A 756 11.49 43.66 4.80
C PRO A 756 10.15 44.16 4.27
N ASP A 757 10.11 45.36 3.69
CA ASP A 757 8.87 45.93 3.10
C ASP A 757 8.38 45.13 1.90
N GLN A 758 9.30 44.68 1.04
CA GLN A 758 8.99 43.83 -0.10
C GLN A 758 8.50 42.46 0.34
N GLY A 759 9.18 41.84 1.31
CA GLY A 759 8.74 40.57 1.88
C GLY A 759 7.33 40.66 2.47
N ARG A 760 7.04 41.74 3.21
CA ARG A 760 5.70 42.00 3.76
C ARG A 760 4.64 42.18 2.68
N ALA A 761 4.92 42.95 1.63
CA ALA A 761 3.99 43.14 0.52
C ALA A 761 3.56 41.81 -0.12
N LEU A 762 4.51 40.89 -0.36
CA LEU A 762 4.21 39.56 -0.89
C LEU A 762 3.36 38.73 0.07
N THR A 763 3.70 38.73 1.36
CA THR A 763 2.94 37.96 2.36
C THR A 763 1.55 38.54 2.64
N ALA A 764 1.35 39.85 2.48
CA ALA A 764 0.05 40.50 2.65
C ALA A 764 -0.96 40.00 1.60
N VAL A 765 -0.54 39.86 0.34
CA VAL A 765 -1.36 39.26 -0.73
C VAL A 765 -1.70 37.80 -0.41
N ALA A 766 -0.77 37.07 0.21
CA ALA A 766 -0.96 35.67 0.57
C ALA A 766 -1.87 35.45 1.81
N ALA A 767 -1.95 36.42 2.72
CA ALA A 767 -2.57 36.24 4.04
C ALA A 767 -4.04 35.81 3.96
N ALA A 768 -4.87 36.52 3.19
CA ALA A 768 -6.29 36.18 3.03
C ALA A 768 -6.47 34.76 2.46
N HIS A 769 -5.69 34.40 1.44
CA HIS A 769 -5.74 33.07 0.84
C HIS A 769 -5.23 31.97 1.77
N ALA A 770 -4.23 32.26 2.60
CA ALA A 770 -3.74 31.32 3.62
C ALA A 770 -4.80 31.04 4.69
N VAL A 771 -5.57 32.06 5.11
CA VAL A 771 -6.73 31.91 6.01
C VAL A 771 -7.80 31.02 5.39
N ASP A 772 -8.21 31.31 4.15
CA ASP A 772 -9.22 30.49 3.45
C ASP A 772 -8.76 29.04 3.28
N THR A 773 -7.47 28.85 2.96
CA THR A 773 -6.84 27.54 2.81
C THR A 773 -6.82 26.79 4.14
N ALA A 774 -6.55 27.47 5.26
CA ALA A 774 -6.60 26.92 6.62
C ALA A 774 -8.03 26.55 7.07
N ALA A 775 -9.07 27.18 6.52
CA ALA A 775 -10.45 26.79 6.77
C ALA A 775 -10.90 25.55 5.94
N GLY A 776 -10.11 25.16 4.94
CA GLY A 776 -10.42 24.06 4.01
C GLY A 776 -10.38 22.65 4.60
N ASN A 777 -10.33 21.65 3.72
CA ASN A 777 -10.18 20.25 4.14
C ASN A 777 -8.78 19.97 4.72
N ASP A 778 -8.64 18.90 5.50
CA ASP A 778 -7.38 18.58 6.20
C ASP A 778 -6.14 18.44 5.29
N LYS A 779 -6.29 18.06 4.02
CA LYS A 779 -5.18 17.97 3.06
C LYS A 779 -4.62 19.34 2.69
N VAL A 780 -5.49 20.34 2.55
CA VAL A 780 -5.16 21.71 2.16
C VAL A 780 -4.89 22.58 3.40
N ARG A 781 -5.70 22.40 4.44
CA ARG A 781 -5.64 23.07 5.75
C ARG A 781 -4.26 23.00 6.39
N ALA A 782 -3.63 21.82 6.40
CA ALA A 782 -2.28 21.68 6.95
C ALA A 782 -1.26 22.61 6.29
N HIS A 783 -1.36 22.82 4.97
CA HIS A 783 -0.47 23.71 4.24
C HIS A 783 -0.85 25.19 4.45
N GLY A 784 -2.14 25.52 4.49
CA GLY A 784 -2.59 26.88 4.83
C GLY A 784 -2.10 27.34 6.20
N LEU A 785 -2.18 26.47 7.21
CA LEU A 785 -1.66 26.75 8.55
C LEU A 785 -0.14 26.96 8.58
N ARG A 786 0.60 26.18 7.78
CA ARG A 786 2.05 26.38 7.63
C ARG A 786 2.37 27.73 6.96
N ALA A 787 1.60 28.13 5.94
CA ALA A 787 1.73 29.47 5.35
C ALA A 787 1.45 30.57 6.38
N LEU A 788 0.36 30.45 7.15
CA LEU A 788 0.03 31.39 8.23
C LEU A 788 1.15 31.50 9.26
N TRP A 789 1.76 30.38 9.65
CA TRP A 789 2.90 30.37 10.56
C TRP A 789 4.04 31.28 10.07
N HIS A 790 4.47 31.11 8.81
CA HIS A 790 5.55 31.92 8.24
C HIS A 790 5.16 33.40 8.08
N ILE A 791 3.92 33.69 7.68
CA ILE A 791 3.39 35.05 7.55
C ILE A 791 3.38 35.75 8.92
N LEU A 792 2.81 35.12 9.95
CA LEU A 792 2.76 35.65 11.32
C LEU A 792 4.16 35.88 11.89
N SER A 793 5.10 34.95 11.65
CA SER A 793 6.48 35.11 12.09
C SER A 793 7.20 36.29 11.43
N LEU A 794 6.88 36.60 10.16
CA LEU A 794 7.47 37.73 9.45
C LEU A 794 6.83 39.06 9.88
N ASP A 795 5.52 39.09 10.09
CA ASP A 795 4.81 40.30 10.52
C ASP A 795 5.16 40.70 11.98
N ALA A 796 5.48 39.71 12.82
CA ALA A 796 5.90 39.92 14.21
C ALA A 796 7.22 40.70 14.37
N THR A 797 8.03 40.85 13.32
CA THR A 797 9.29 41.59 13.36
C THR A 797 9.12 43.10 13.19
N GLN A 798 7.89 43.60 12.96
CA GLN A 798 7.65 45.03 13.00
C GLN A 798 7.88 45.60 14.40
N GLU A 799 8.64 46.70 14.48
CA GLU A 799 8.59 47.59 15.64
C GLU A 799 7.18 48.17 15.76
N ALA A 800 6.64 48.21 16.98
CA ALA A 800 5.27 48.70 17.19
C ALA A 800 5.18 50.16 16.72
N PRO A 801 4.33 50.49 15.72
CA PRO A 801 4.17 51.87 15.33
C PRO A 801 3.62 52.68 16.51
N SER A 802 4.22 53.84 16.75
CA SER A 802 3.83 54.77 17.83
C SER A 802 2.41 55.33 17.66
N THR A 803 1.75 55.08 16.53
CA THR A 803 0.37 55.47 16.23
C THR A 803 -0.39 54.30 15.56
N HIS A 804 -1.49 53.89 16.17
CA HIS A 804 -2.37 52.78 15.74
C HIS A 804 -3.24 53.08 14.52
N GLU A 805 -3.10 54.26 13.92
CA GLU A 805 -3.98 54.71 12.83
C GLU A 805 -3.51 54.14 11.49
N GLY A 806 -4.05 52.98 11.10
CA GLY A 806 -3.97 52.47 9.73
C GLY A 806 -3.64 50.98 9.52
N ARG A 807 -3.38 50.19 10.58
CA ARG A 807 -3.11 48.74 10.42
C ARG A 807 -4.43 47.95 10.31
N ASP A 808 -4.63 47.23 9.20
CA ASP A 808 -5.80 46.36 9.01
C ASP A 808 -5.59 45.01 9.70
N ASP A 809 -5.89 44.94 10.99
CA ASP A 809 -5.73 43.71 11.81
C ASP A 809 -6.89 42.70 11.62
N ARG A 810 -7.84 42.95 10.71
CA ARG A 810 -9.00 42.06 10.50
C ARG A 810 -8.60 40.65 10.08
N TRP A 811 -7.52 40.50 9.32
CA TRP A 811 -7.04 39.19 8.90
C TRP A 811 -6.50 38.36 10.08
N LEU A 812 -5.96 38.98 11.14
CA LEU A 812 -5.50 38.29 12.35
C LEU A 812 -6.67 37.65 13.12
N VAL A 813 -7.81 38.33 13.16
CA VAL A 813 -9.06 37.79 13.75
C VAL A 813 -9.58 36.59 12.95
N ALA A 814 -9.46 36.62 11.62
CA ALA A 814 -9.83 35.51 10.76
C ALA A 814 -8.83 34.33 10.88
N ALA A 815 -7.53 34.61 10.94
CA ALA A 815 -6.48 33.62 11.15
C ALA A 815 -6.62 32.90 12.49
N SER A 816 -6.88 33.64 13.58
CA SER A 816 -7.13 33.05 14.90
C SER A 816 -8.38 32.15 14.94
N GLN A 817 -9.44 32.49 14.18
CA GLN A 817 -10.61 31.62 14.04
C GLN A 817 -10.27 30.28 13.33
N ALA A 818 -9.48 30.35 12.25
CA ALA A 818 -9.03 29.17 11.53
C ALA A 818 -8.14 28.29 12.42
N LEU A 819 -7.25 28.89 13.20
CA LEU A 819 -6.38 28.20 14.16
C LEU A 819 -7.16 27.47 15.24
N GLN A 820 -8.14 28.14 15.85
CA GLN A 820 -9.00 27.52 16.87
C GLN A 820 -9.71 26.27 16.33
N THR A 821 -10.27 26.37 15.12
CA THR A 821 -10.97 25.26 14.47
C THR A 821 -9.99 24.09 14.19
N ALA A 822 -8.79 24.41 13.70
CA ALA A 822 -7.76 23.43 13.38
C ALA A 822 -7.21 22.70 14.61
N LEU A 823 -6.99 23.40 15.72
CA LEU A 823 -6.56 22.82 16.99
C LEU A 823 -7.60 21.84 17.54
N ALA A 824 -8.88 22.18 17.45
CA ALA A 824 -9.96 21.37 17.98
C ALA A 824 -10.32 20.14 17.12
N THR A 825 -10.32 20.27 15.80
CA THR A 825 -10.93 19.25 14.89
C THR A 825 -10.00 18.68 13.84
N GLY A 826 -8.76 19.17 13.73
CA GLY A 826 -7.81 18.71 12.72
C GLY A 826 -7.24 17.32 13.00
N ASN A 827 -6.81 16.61 11.95
CA ASN A 827 -5.92 15.47 12.12
C ASN A 827 -4.56 15.88 12.72
N ALA A 828 -3.72 14.89 13.05
CA ALA A 828 -2.44 15.13 13.70
C ALA A 828 -1.52 16.15 12.98
N LYS A 829 -1.48 16.12 11.65
CA LYS A 829 -0.66 17.04 10.85
C LYS A 829 -1.22 18.46 10.85
N VAL A 830 -2.54 18.60 10.80
CA VAL A 830 -3.22 19.88 10.94
C VAL A 830 -2.96 20.46 12.33
N GLN A 831 -3.10 19.65 13.39
CA GLN A 831 -2.94 20.11 14.77
C GLN A 831 -1.51 20.55 15.09
N TRP A 832 -0.48 19.80 14.69
CA TRP A 832 0.89 20.25 14.94
C TRP A 832 1.24 21.52 14.15
N ASN A 833 0.72 21.69 12.92
CA ASN A 833 0.94 22.91 12.13
C ASN A 833 0.17 24.09 12.73
N ALA A 834 -1.03 23.85 13.26
CA ALA A 834 -1.80 24.85 14.00
C ALA A 834 -1.07 25.27 15.28
N CYS A 835 -0.40 24.35 15.98
CA CYS A 835 0.42 24.69 17.15
C CYS A 835 1.57 25.64 16.77
N LEU A 836 2.30 25.37 15.69
CA LEU A 836 3.37 26.26 15.20
C LEU A 836 2.85 27.67 14.87
N ALA A 837 1.76 27.74 14.10
CA ALA A 837 1.13 29.02 13.76
C ALA A 837 0.58 29.75 15.01
N ALA A 838 0.02 29.02 15.97
CA ALA A 838 -0.41 29.57 17.24
C ALA A 838 0.76 30.14 18.05
N GLY A 839 1.92 29.46 18.07
CA GLY A 839 3.14 29.99 18.69
C GLY A 839 3.55 31.34 18.10
N SER A 840 3.60 31.46 16.77
CA SER A 840 3.88 32.75 16.11
C SER A 840 2.84 33.82 16.40
N LEU A 841 1.56 33.44 16.54
CA LEU A 841 0.52 34.37 16.97
C LEU A 841 0.77 34.82 18.42
N LEU A 842 1.06 33.91 19.35
CA LEU A 842 1.34 34.27 20.75
C LEU A 842 2.57 35.19 20.90
N GLY A 843 3.55 35.03 20.00
CA GLY A 843 4.72 35.90 19.89
C GLY A 843 4.48 37.23 19.15
N HIS A 844 3.28 37.47 18.62
CA HIS A 844 2.97 38.66 17.83
C HIS A 844 2.69 39.89 18.73
N PRO A 845 3.14 41.12 18.38
CA PRO A 845 2.92 42.32 19.19
C PRO A 845 1.44 42.63 19.52
N CYS A 846 0.52 42.30 18.60
CA CYS A 846 -0.92 42.57 18.81
C CYS A 846 -1.61 41.59 19.78
N SER A 847 -0.96 40.52 20.20
CA SER A 847 -1.60 39.44 20.97
C SER A 847 -1.89 39.78 22.42
N ALA A 848 -1.24 40.81 22.95
CA ALA A 848 -1.51 41.37 24.28
C ALA A 848 -2.58 42.49 24.26
N GLN A 849 -3.08 42.90 23.09
CA GLN A 849 -4.01 44.02 22.97
C GLN A 849 -5.44 43.62 23.36
N LYS A 850 -6.18 44.56 23.96
CA LYS A 850 -7.59 44.36 24.34
C LYS A 850 -8.48 44.36 23.08
N GLY A 851 -9.45 43.44 23.01
CA GLY A 851 -10.42 43.36 21.92
C GLY A 851 -10.80 41.92 21.57
N GLU A 852 -11.43 41.74 20.41
CA GLU A 852 -11.86 40.42 19.92
C GLU A 852 -10.68 39.43 19.75
N LEU A 853 -9.53 39.91 19.27
CA LEU A 853 -8.34 39.09 19.08
C LEU A 853 -7.84 38.47 20.39
N ALA A 854 -7.83 39.25 21.49
CA ALA A 854 -7.41 38.77 22.80
C ALA A 854 -8.27 37.59 23.29
N LEU A 855 -9.59 37.66 23.11
CA LEU A 855 -10.50 36.57 23.48
C LEU A 855 -10.21 35.30 22.67
N LYS A 856 -9.93 35.43 21.37
CA LYS A 856 -9.56 34.29 20.52
C LYS A 856 -8.22 33.70 20.92
N VAL A 857 -7.24 34.54 21.27
CA VAL A 857 -5.93 34.10 21.80
C VAL A 857 -6.12 33.28 23.07
N GLN A 858 -6.97 33.72 24.00
CA GLN A 858 -7.28 32.94 25.22
C GLN A 858 -7.85 31.55 24.90
N MET A 859 -8.80 31.46 23.96
CA MET A 859 -9.35 30.16 23.55
C MET A 859 -8.32 29.25 22.85
N ILE A 860 -7.38 29.85 22.10
CA ILE A 860 -6.25 29.12 21.51
C ILE A 860 -5.35 28.57 22.60
N VAL A 861 -5.00 29.35 23.62
CA VAL A 861 -4.21 28.89 24.77
C VAL A 861 -4.90 27.71 25.46
N GLN A 862 -6.21 27.78 25.71
CA GLN A 862 -6.96 26.66 26.29
C GLN A 862 -6.90 25.40 25.41
N SER A 863 -7.01 25.55 24.09
CA SER A 863 -6.90 24.44 23.15
C SER A 863 -5.50 23.82 23.15
N LEU A 864 -4.44 24.64 23.23
CA LEU A 864 -3.06 24.16 23.36
C LEU A 864 -2.84 23.38 24.65
N LEU A 865 -3.39 23.85 25.77
CA LEU A 865 -3.33 23.14 27.06
C LEU A 865 -4.06 21.80 27.00
N LEU A 866 -5.22 21.74 26.36
CA LEU A 866 -5.96 20.50 26.18
C LEU A 866 -5.16 19.48 25.34
N LEU A 867 -4.55 19.92 24.24
CA LEU A 867 -3.71 19.07 23.39
C LEU A 867 -2.47 18.58 24.11
N LEU A 868 -1.82 19.45 24.88
CA LEU A 868 -0.64 19.12 25.69
C LEU A 868 -0.94 18.03 26.73
N GLN A 869 -2.10 18.10 27.37
CA GLN A 869 -2.50 17.17 28.43
C GLN A 869 -3.04 15.84 27.89
N ASN A 870 -3.86 15.88 26.83
CA ASN A 870 -4.71 14.74 26.45
C ASN A 870 -4.32 14.08 25.13
N SER A 871 -3.44 14.67 24.31
CA SER A 871 -3.07 14.07 23.02
C SER A 871 -2.18 12.84 23.20
N SER A 872 -2.51 11.75 22.52
CA SER A 872 -1.64 10.56 22.44
C SER A 872 -0.45 10.77 21.51
N ASN A 873 -0.44 11.83 20.69
CA ASN A 873 0.63 12.11 19.74
C ASN A 873 1.68 13.02 20.38
N MET A 874 2.88 12.48 20.59
CA MET A 874 3.98 13.21 21.25
C MET A 874 4.44 14.44 20.46
N LYS A 875 4.39 14.42 19.11
CA LYS A 875 4.71 15.60 18.29
C LYS A 875 3.73 16.75 18.55
N ILE A 876 2.45 16.45 18.72
CA ILE A 876 1.44 17.49 19.02
C ILE A 876 1.71 18.10 20.39
N ARG A 877 1.98 17.27 21.41
CA ARG A 877 2.34 17.76 22.76
C ARG A 877 3.59 18.62 22.73
N LEU A 878 4.61 18.21 21.98
CA LEU A 878 5.87 18.94 21.80
C LEU A 878 5.60 20.33 21.22
N HIS A 879 4.90 20.42 20.09
CA HIS A 879 4.59 21.69 19.46
C HIS A 879 3.62 22.55 20.28
N ALA A 880 2.70 21.97 21.04
CA ALA A 880 1.82 22.72 21.94
C ALA A 880 2.61 23.36 23.10
N ALA A 881 3.54 22.61 23.70
CA ALA A 881 4.44 23.14 24.73
C ALA A 881 5.36 24.24 24.17
N ALA A 882 5.90 24.04 22.96
CA ALA A 882 6.70 25.05 22.27
C ALA A 882 5.88 26.32 21.98
N ALA A 883 4.64 26.18 21.48
CA ALA A 883 3.77 27.32 21.18
C ALA A 883 3.52 28.22 22.39
N ILE A 884 3.23 27.63 23.56
CA ILE A 884 3.00 28.38 24.81
C ILE A 884 4.25 29.17 25.22
N ARG A 885 5.44 28.62 24.98
CA ARG A 885 6.73 29.26 25.28
C ARG A 885 6.98 30.52 24.45
N GLU A 886 6.43 30.58 23.24
CA GLU A 886 6.62 31.71 22.32
C GLU A 886 5.80 32.96 22.70
N ALA A 887 4.94 32.87 23.73
CA ALA A 887 4.23 34.04 24.26
C ALA A 887 5.21 35.15 24.68
N ARG A 888 4.90 36.42 24.37
CA ARG A 888 5.76 37.56 24.76
C ARG A 888 5.78 37.86 26.26
N GLY A 889 4.76 37.42 26.99
CA GLY A 889 4.63 37.65 28.42
C GLY A 889 3.34 37.07 29.00
N ARG A 890 3.19 37.21 30.32
CA ARG A 890 2.05 36.66 31.07
C ARG A 890 0.71 37.27 30.65
N GLU A 891 0.72 38.51 30.15
CA GLU A 891 -0.45 39.24 29.66
C GLU A 891 -1.10 38.59 28.45
N VAL A 892 -0.32 37.95 27.57
CA VAL A 892 -0.85 37.21 26.41
C VAL A 892 -1.58 35.95 26.85
N LEU A 893 -1.05 35.28 27.88
CA LEU A 893 -1.66 34.08 28.48
C LEU A 893 -2.86 34.43 29.36
N GLY A 894 -2.96 35.67 29.87
CA GLY A 894 -4.11 36.20 30.58
C GLY A 894 -4.58 35.28 31.72
N ASP A 895 -5.88 35.02 31.78
CA ASP A 895 -6.50 34.19 32.82
C ASP A 895 -6.03 32.73 32.78
N CYS A 896 -5.52 32.28 31.63
CA CYS A 896 -5.01 30.91 31.46
C CYS A 896 -3.57 30.75 31.98
N PHE A 897 -2.87 31.82 32.40
CA PHE A 897 -1.46 31.76 32.81
C PHE A 897 -1.20 30.74 33.92
N LEU A 898 -1.91 30.85 35.05
CA LEU A 898 -1.72 29.94 36.19
C LEU A 898 -2.08 28.49 35.84
N THR A 899 -3.16 28.31 35.07
CA THR A 899 -3.58 27.01 34.55
C THR A 899 -2.51 26.41 33.64
N ALA A 900 -1.84 27.22 32.81
CA ALA A 900 -0.76 26.79 31.93
C ALA A 900 0.47 26.32 32.73
N VAL A 901 0.88 27.08 33.75
CA VAL A 901 1.97 26.70 34.66
C VAL A 901 1.65 25.35 35.32
N GLN A 902 0.46 25.21 35.91
CA GLN A 902 0.04 23.98 36.58
C GLN A 902 -0.03 22.78 35.61
N ALA A 903 -0.58 22.98 34.41
CA ALA A 903 -0.66 21.95 33.38
C ALA A 903 0.71 21.41 32.96
N LEU A 904 1.66 22.30 32.69
CA LEU A 904 3.01 21.93 32.26
C LEU A 904 3.77 21.19 33.37
N ILE A 905 3.65 21.64 34.63
CA ILE A 905 4.25 20.95 35.78
C ILE A 905 3.65 19.55 35.93
N ASN A 906 2.33 19.40 35.78
CA ASN A 906 1.69 18.09 35.87
C ASN A 906 2.10 17.16 34.72
N VAL A 907 2.28 17.68 33.50
CA VAL A 907 2.75 16.91 32.34
C VAL A 907 4.19 16.44 32.53
N SER A 908 5.06 17.28 33.09
CA SER A 908 6.46 16.90 33.34
C SER A 908 6.60 15.65 34.21
N ARG A 909 5.71 15.45 35.21
CA ARG A 909 5.64 14.22 36.00
C ARG A 909 5.40 12.96 35.16
N SER A 910 4.53 13.05 34.15
CA SER A 910 4.20 11.89 33.29
C SER A 910 5.36 11.47 32.40
N LEU A 911 6.37 12.33 32.26
CA LEU A 911 7.51 12.18 31.35
C LEU A 911 8.81 11.80 32.08
N ASP A 912 8.79 11.66 33.40
CA ASP A 912 9.96 11.41 34.24
C ASP A 912 10.12 9.90 34.57
N PRO A 913 11.13 9.20 34.03
CA PRO A 913 11.37 7.79 34.35
C PRO A 913 12.24 7.57 35.60
N VAL A 914 12.75 8.62 36.27
CA VAL A 914 13.85 8.52 37.25
C VAL A 914 13.42 8.62 38.73
N LEU A 915 12.16 8.93 39.06
CA LEU A 915 11.72 9.07 40.46
C LEU A 915 10.45 8.26 40.80
N GLY A 916 10.25 7.14 40.10
CA GLY A 916 9.13 6.22 40.29
C GLY A 916 9.38 5.08 41.28
N GLU A 917 10.30 5.22 42.24
CA GLU A 917 10.29 4.35 43.42
C GLU A 917 9.51 5.06 44.54
N ASP A 918 8.39 4.46 44.92
CA ASP A 918 7.51 4.95 45.99
C ASP A 918 8.29 5.17 47.29
N GLU A 919 8.12 6.35 47.89
CA GLU A 919 8.67 6.80 49.18
C GLU A 919 8.18 5.96 50.40
N SER A 920 7.58 4.79 50.19
CA SER A 920 6.93 3.98 51.25
C SER A 920 7.58 2.62 51.55
N THR A 921 8.68 2.25 50.87
CA THR A 921 9.39 0.98 51.12
C THR A 921 10.89 1.17 51.23
N LEU A 922 11.35 1.84 52.28
CA LEU A 922 12.73 1.76 52.76
C LEU A 922 12.73 1.10 54.14
N GLN A 923 12.79 -0.23 54.18
CA GLN A 923 13.38 -0.93 55.32
C GLN A 923 14.87 -1.14 55.07
N PRO A 924 15.73 -0.99 56.10
CA PRO A 924 17.16 -1.14 55.94
C PRO A 924 17.51 -2.63 55.85
N PHE A 925 17.74 -3.13 54.64
CA PHE A 925 18.32 -4.47 54.47
C PHE A 925 19.84 -4.37 54.66
N GLY A 926 20.34 -5.13 55.64
CA GLY A 926 21.75 -5.24 55.98
C GLY A 926 22.60 -5.91 54.89
N PRO A 927 23.92 -5.95 55.08
CA PRO A 927 24.87 -6.37 54.06
C PRO A 927 24.93 -7.91 54.06
N ASP A 928 24.12 -8.56 53.23
CA ASP A 928 24.40 -9.91 52.70
C ASP A 928 23.23 -10.43 51.84
N SER A 929 23.26 -10.19 50.52
CA SER A 929 22.66 -11.11 49.54
C SER A 929 23.04 -10.77 48.10
N ARG A 930 23.50 -11.81 47.39
CA ARG A 930 23.99 -11.84 46.01
C ARG A 930 23.05 -11.18 44.99
N ALA A 931 23.67 -10.50 44.02
CA ALA A 931 23.02 -9.94 42.84
C ALA A 931 22.27 -11.00 42.01
N PRO A 932 21.00 -10.77 41.63
CA PRO A 932 20.35 -11.57 40.59
C PRO A 932 20.82 -11.11 39.20
N ALA A 933 21.09 -12.06 38.33
CA ALA A 933 21.52 -11.83 36.96
C ALA A 933 20.45 -11.09 36.14
N GLN A 934 20.87 -10.07 35.40
CA GLN A 934 20.06 -9.26 34.49
C GLN A 934 19.39 -10.11 33.39
N PRO A 935 18.09 -9.90 33.07
CA PRO A 935 17.48 -10.48 31.89
C PRO A 935 17.91 -9.70 30.64
N THR A 936 18.47 -10.40 29.65
CA THR A 936 18.92 -9.84 28.37
C THR A 936 17.71 -9.45 27.51
N ILE A 937 17.38 -8.15 27.50
CA ILE A 937 16.35 -7.53 26.66
C ILE A 937 16.88 -7.42 25.22
N ALA A 938 16.04 -7.71 24.23
CA ALA A 938 16.40 -7.72 22.81
C ALA A 938 16.64 -6.30 22.28
N GLN A 939 17.66 -6.12 21.44
CA GLN A 939 18.07 -4.81 20.86
C GLN A 939 16.96 -4.09 20.08
N ASP A 940 15.92 -4.77 19.58
CA ASP A 940 14.75 -4.16 18.92
C ASP A 940 13.77 -3.49 19.92
N GLU A 941 13.63 -4.03 21.13
CA GLU A 941 12.92 -3.35 22.24
C GLU A 941 13.75 -2.19 22.78
N LEU A 942 15.08 -2.31 22.68
CA LEU A 942 16.00 -1.21 22.93
C LEU A 942 15.88 -0.12 21.87
N GLU A 943 15.67 -0.42 20.58
CA GLU A 943 15.59 0.57 19.48
C GLU A 943 14.21 1.25 19.35
N ARG A 944 13.09 0.51 19.43
CA ARG A 944 11.74 1.14 19.57
C ARG A 944 11.57 1.82 20.92
N GLY A 945 12.17 1.23 21.95
CA GLY A 945 12.37 1.87 23.23
C GLY A 945 13.17 3.16 23.03
N GLN A 946 14.28 3.15 22.30
CA GLN A 946 15.16 4.31 22.07
C GLN A 946 14.48 5.40 21.26
N GLU A 947 13.70 5.13 20.22
CA GLU A 947 12.93 6.17 19.51
C GLU A 947 11.81 6.75 20.37
N SER A 948 11.12 5.89 21.13
CA SER A 948 10.12 6.33 22.11
C SER A 948 10.77 7.11 23.24
N HIS A 949 11.94 6.72 23.72
CA HIS A 949 12.74 7.38 24.75
C HIS A 949 13.38 8.67 24.24
N ARG A 950 13.82 8.74 22.98
CA ARG A 950 14.33 9.96 22.34
C ARG A 950 13.22 10.97 22.11
N SER A 951 12.05 10.53 21.65
CA SER A 951 10.87 11.40 21.49
C SER A 951 10.29 11.83 22.85
N LEU A 952 10.34 10.98 23.86
CA LEU A 952 10.00 11.31 25.24
C LEU A 952 11.01 12.30 25.85
N GLY A 953 12.31 12.11 25.58
CA GLY A 953 13.40 12.97 26.02
C GLY A 953 13.32 14.37 25.41
N THR A 954 13.07 14.48 24.11
CA THR A 954 12.88 15.78 23.43
C THR A 954 11.62 16.49 23.92
N LEU A 955 10.52 15.76 24.16
CA LEU A 955 9.33 16.33 24.79
C LEU A 955 9.58 16.81 26.22
N SER A 956 10.29 16.01 27.03
CA SER A 956 10.64 16.36 28.41
C SER A 956 11.48 17.64 28.46
N ALA A 957 12.54 17.72 27.64
CA ALA A 957 13.36 18.92 27.53
C ALA A 957 12.56 20.15 27.08
N GLN A 958 11.67 20.00 26.09
CA GLN A 958 10.83 21.10 25.62
C GLN A 958 9.84 21.57 26.69
N VAL A 959 9.19 20.66 27.40
CA VAL A 959 8.28 20.99 28.51
C VAL A 959 9.04 21.69 29.63
N ALA A 960 10.23 21.20 29.98
CA ALA A 960 11.09 21.81 30.98
C ALA A 960 11.46 23.26 30.62
N ARG A 961 11.88 23.51 29.36
CA ARG A 961 12.18 24.86 28.85
C ARG A 961 10.95 25.77 28.94
N THR A 962 9.77 25.26 28.58
CA THR A 962 8.52 26.03 28.69
C THR A 962 8.17 26.34 30.15
N VAL A 963 8.31 25.38 31.06
CA VAL A 963 8.10 25.57 32.51
C VAL A 963 9.02 26.65 33.05
N ALA A 964 10.32 26.59 32.73
CA ALA A 964 11.29 27.59 33.16
C ALA A 964 10.91 28.99 32.68
N THR A 965 10.54 29.16 31.40
CA THR A 965 10.07 30.45 30.86
C THR A 965 8.86 30.99 31.64
N LEU A 966 7.83 30.17 31.87
CA LEU A 966 6.62 30.65 32.55
C LEU A 966 6.86 30.96 34.03
N LEU A 967 7.67 30.15 34.72
CA LEU A 967 8.03 30.39 36.11
C LEU A 967 8.80 31.71 36.27
N GLY A 968 9.62 32.08 35.28
CA GLY A 968 10.29 33.38 35.23
C GLY A 968 9.34 34.58 35.16
N TRP A 969 8.07 34.38 34.79
CA TRP A 969 7.03 35.42 34.77
C TRP A 969 6.11 35.43 36.00
N CYS A 970 6.26 34.46 36.90
CA CYS A 970 5.48 34.40 38.13
C CYS A 970 5.86 35.54 39.09
N VAL A 971 4.88 36.04 39.82
CA VAL A 971 5.06 37.02 40.89
C VAL A 971 4.69 36.42 42.24
N VAL A 972 5.08 37.06 43.34
CA VAL A 972 4.80 36.58 44.70
C VAL A 972 3.31 36.33 44.95
N GLY A 973 2.42 37.13 44.34
CA GLY A 973 0.97 36.93 44.42
C GLY A 973 0.47 35.59 43.84
N ASP A 974 1.24 34.95 42.96
CA ASP A 974 0.92 33.65 42.36
C ASP A 974 1.23 32.47 43.32
N ALA A 975 1.85 32.74 44.48
CA ALA A 975 2.25 31.73 45.46
C ALA A 975 1.07 30.91 45.99
N ARG A 976 -0.04 31.55 46.39
CA ARG A 976 -1.19 30.85 46.98
C ARG A 976 -1.87 29.90 45.97
N PRO A 977 -2.21 30.32 44.73
CA PRO A 977 -2.79 29.41 43.73
C PRO A 977 -1.89 28.24 43.35
N LEU A 978 -0.57 28.45 43.33
CA LEU A 978 0.40 27.42 42.92
C LEU A 978 0.93 26.57 44.08
N ARG A 979 0.55 26.88 45.33
CA ARG A 979 1.09 26.27 46.57
C ARG A 979 1.19 24.75 46.48
N ASP A 980 0.08 24.07 46.23
CA ASP A 980 0.03 22.61 46.26
C ASP A 980 0.90 21.96 45.19
N VAL A 981 1.02 22.60 44.03
CA VAL A 981 1.80 22.10 42.89
C VAL A 981 3.28 22.30 43.13
N LEU A 982 3.67 23.48 43.60
CA LEU A 982 5.07 23.83 43.88
C LEU A 982 5.62 23.00 45.05
N LEU A 983 4.88 22.89 46.16
CA LEU A 983 5.31 22.10 47.32
C LEU A 983 5.47 20.62 47.00
N LYS A 984 4.51 20.03 46.28
CA LYS A 984 4.57 18.60 45.91
C LYS A 984 5.63 18.28 44.86
N ARG A 985 6.21 19.29 44.20
CA ARG A 985 7.09 19.13 43.02
C ARG A 985 8.39 19.92 43.12
N SER A 986 8.75 20.40 44.31
CA SER A 986 9.92 21.26 44.51
C SER A 986 11.23 20.61 44.05
N ARG A 987 11.47 19.34 44.45
CA ARG A 987 12.65 18.55 44.05
C ARG A 987 12.71 18.28 42.54
N MET A 988 11.56 17.98 41.92
CA MET A 988 11.46 17.75 40.46
C MET A 988 11.77 19.03 39.68
N LEU A 989 11.20 20.17 40.09
CA LEU A 989 11.45 21.47 39.47
C LEU A 989 12.92 21.88 39.60
N GLN A 990 13.53 21.64 40.76
CA GLN A 990 14.96 21.83 40.95
C GLN A 990 15.78 20.95 39.98
N GLY A 991 15.48 19.65 39.92
CA GLY A 991 16.16 18.70 39.04
C GLY A 991 16.04 19.10 37.56
N LEU A 992 14.86 19.56 37.12
CA LEU A 992 14.62 20.06 35.77
C LEU A 992 15.47 21.30 35.45
N LEU A 993 15.53 22.29 36.35
CA LEU A 993 16.33 23.50 36.14
C LEU A 993 17.84 23.21 36.13
N VAL A 994 18.30 22.26 36.95
CA VAL A 994 19.69 21.79 36.93
C VAL A 994 20.00 21.05 35.62
N ALA A 995 19.13 20.12 35.20
CA ALA A 995 19.30 19.38 33.96
C ALA A 995 19.35 20.31 32.73
N LEU A 996 18.50 21.34 32.68
CA LEU A 996 18.50 22.35 31.62
C LEU A 996 19.74 23.26 31.63
N ARG A 997 20.39 23.45 32.77
CA ARG A 997 21.65 24.19 32.84
C ARG A 997 22.79 23.39 32.21
N ASP A 998 22.74 22.08 32.36
CA ASP A 998 23.81 21.16 31.97
C ASP A 998 23.61 20.60 30.53
N THR A 999 22.64 21.12 29.75
CA THR A 999 22.43 20.74 28.33
C THR A 999 23.44 21.43 27.39
N ASP A 1000 23.95 20.66 26.42
CA ASP A 1000 24.82 21.11 25.32
C ASP A 1000 24.01 21.80 24.20
N ASP A 1001 23.45 22.99 24.47
CA ASP A 1001 22.86 23.85 23.43
C ASP A 1001 23.94 24.77 22.79
N GLU A 1002 23.77 25.18 21.53
CA GLU A 1002 24.67 26.14 20.85
C GLU A 1002 24.83 27.45 21.64
N ASP A 1003 26.01 28.07 21.56
CA ASP A 1003 26.44 29.16 22.45
C ASP A 1003 25.44 30.33 22.60
N ASN A 1004 24.70 30.68 21.55
CA ASN A 1004 23.75 31.78 21.56
C ASN A 1004 22.41 31.42 22.25
N ASP A 1005 21.92 30.19 22.04
CA ASP A 1005 20.71 29.68 22.71
C ASP A 1005 20.97 29.33 24.18
N LYS A 1006 22.23 28.97 24.49
CA LYS A 1006 22.67 28.69 25.86
C LYS A 1006 22.57 29.93 26.76
N GLN A 1007 22.96 31.11 26.27
CA GLN A 1007 22.82 32.35 27.05
C GLN A 1007 21.36 32.73 27.33
N VAL A 1008 20.49 32.65 26.33
CA VAL A 1008 19.05 32.92 26.49
C VAL A 1008 18.41 31.92 27.47
N THR A 1009 18.80 30.65 27.38
CA THR A 1009 18.32 29.59 28.25
C THR A 1009 18.78 29.79 29.70
N LEU A 1010 20.06 30.11 29.92
CA LEU A 1010 20.60 30.43 31.24
C LEU A 1010 19.93 31.64 31.88
N HIS A 1011 19.68 32.69 31.09
CA HIS A 1011 18.96 33.88 31.59
C HIS A 1011 17.53 33.53 32.06
N ARG A 1012 16.81 32.70 31.29
CA ARG A 1012 15.47 32.21 31.67
C ARG A 1012 15.50 31.32 32.90
N ILE A 1013 16.49 30.42 33.02
CA ILE A 1013 16.68 29.57 34.21
C ILE A 1013 16.93 30.44 35.44
N SER A 1014 17.79 31.44 35.34
CA SER A 1014 18.08 32.38 36.44
C SER A 1014 16.85 33.16 36.87
N GLY A 1015 16.07 33.68 35.90
CA GLY A 1015 14.79 34.35 36.16
C GLY A 1015 13.79 33.43 36.87
N ALA A 1016 13.66 32.18 36.40
CA ALA A 1016 12.79 31.18 37.02
C ALA A 1016 13.20 30.84 38.46
N ALA A 1017 14.50 30.62 38.70
CA ALA A 1017 15.04 30.35 40.03
C ALA A 1017 14.80 31.52 40.98
N THR A 1018 14.99 32.75 40.51
CA THR A 1018 14.75 33.98 41.28
C THR A 1018 13.26 34.10 41.68
N ALA A 1019 12.36 33.90 40.71
CA ALA A 1019 10.92 33.95 40.97
C ALA A 1019 10.48 32.86 41.97
N LEU A 1020 10.97 31.63 41.81
CA LEU A 1020 10.69 30.52 42.73
C LEU A 1020 11.21 30.80 44.15
N VAL A 1021 12.41 31.35 44.31
CA VAL A 1021 12.97 31.71 45.63
C VAL A 1021 12.05 32.70 46.36
N ALA A 1022 11.54 33.72 45.65
CA ALA A 1022 10.62 34.68 46.21
C ALA A 1022 9.26 34.06 46.58
N ILE A 1023 8.75 33.15 45.73
CA ILE A 1023 7.49 32.43 45.97
C ILE A 1023 7.61 31.49 47.18
N TYR A 1024 8.68 30.71 47.28
CA TYR A 1024 8.90 29.81 48.41
C TYR A 1024 9.08 30.57 49.74
N ALA A 1025 9.75 31.72 49.73
CA ALA A 1025 9.83 32.58 50.91
C ALA A 1025 8.44 33.05 51.38
N SER A 1026 7.57 33.46 50.46
CA SER A 1026 6.20 33.86 50.80
C SER A 1026 5.33 32.67 51.24
N LEU A 1027 5.55 31.48 50.69
CA LEU A 1027 4.88 30.26 51.14
C LEU A 1027 5.34 29.84 52.54
N GLU A 1028 6.62 29.98 52.85
CA GLU A 1028 7.20 29.72 54.18
C GLU A 1028 6.54 30.62 55.25
N GLU A 1029 6.39 31.92 54.96
CA GLU A 1029 5.66 32.87 55.82
C GLU A 1029 4.17 32.54 55.97
N ALA A 1030 3.55 31.90 54.97
CA ALA A 1030 2.13 31.56 54.95
C ALA A 1030 1.80 30.15 55.47
N CYS A 1031 2.78 29.26 55.62
CA CYS A 1031 2.56 27.88 56.04
C CYS A 1031 2.52 27.77 57.57
N THR A 1032 1.57 26.97 58.08
CA THR A 1032 1.40 26.72 59.53
C THR A 1032 1.81 25.31 59.95
N ARG A 1033 2.23 24.46 59.00
CA ARG A 1033 2.70 23.09 59.25
C ARG A 1033 4.21 23.04 59.11
N GLU A 1034 4.90 22.48 60.11
CA GLU A 1034 6.37 22.34 60.13
C GLU A 1034 6.92 21.61 58.90
N LEU A 1035 6.23 20.57 58.42
CA LEU A 1035 6.66 19.78 57.27
C LEU A 1035 6.69 20.61 55.97
N ASP A 1036 5.68 21.48 55.75
CA ASP A 1036 5.61 22.35 54.57
C ASP A 1036 6.69 23.44 54.62
N ILE A 1037 6.96 23.98 55.82
CA ILE A 1037 8.00 25.00 56.06
C ILE A 1037 9.39 24.43 55.75
N ALA A 1038 9.68 23.21 56.22
CA ALA A 1038 10.94 22.54 55.95
C ALA A 1038 11.18 22.32 54.44
N VAL A 1039 10.15 21.85 53.72
CA VAL A 1039 10.22 21.64 52.26
C VAL A 1039 10.42 22.97 51.50
N CYS A 1040 9.75 24.05 51.93
CA CYS A 1040 9.98 25.40 51.40
C CYS A 1040 11.43 25.86 51.62
N GLY A 1041 11.94 25.71 52.84
CA GLY A 1041 13.28 26.12 53.22
C GLY A 1041 14.37 25.38 52.44
N GLU A 1042 14.24 24.05 52.31
CA GLU A 1042 15.15 23.20 51.53
C GLU A 1042 15.18 23.61 50.05
N ALA A 1043 14.00 23.72 49.42
CA ALA A 1043 13.90 24.09 48.00
C ALA A 1043 14.43 25.51 47.74
N ARG A 1044 14.14 26.44 48.64
CA ARG A 1044 14.62 27.83 48.58
C ARG A 1044 16.15 27.87 48.67
N HIS A 1045 16.74 27.17 49.63
CA HIS A 1045 18.21 27.11 49.77
C HIS A 1045 18.87 26.50 48.52
N ALA A 1046 18.32 25.41 48.00
CA ALA A 1046 18.89 24.73 46.85
C ALA A 1046 18.81 25.55 45.54
N LEU A 1047 17.77 26.36 45.37
CA LEU A 1047 17.63 27.24 44.20
C LEU A 1047 18.54 28.49 44.26
N GLN A 1048 18.96 28.94 45.45
CA GLN A 1048 19.89 30.07 45.58
C GLN A 1048 21.25 29.82 44.91
N ASP A 1049 21.69 28.56 44.85
CA ASP A 1049 22.93 28.18 44.18
C ASP A 1049 22.82 28.21 42.64
N LEU A 1050 21.61 28.16 42.08
CA LEU A 1050 21.37 28.35 40.64
C LEU A 1050 21.33 29.84 40.24
N VAL A 1051 21.10 30.75 41.18
CA VAL A 1051 21.05 32.20 40.94
C VAL A 1051 22.46 32.82 40.91
N ARG A 1052 23.41 32.31 41.70
CA ARG A 1052 24.77 32.86 41.85
C ARG A 1052 25.64 32.83 40.57
N PRO A 1053 25.61 31.80 39.72
CA PRO A 1053 26.45 31.74 38.51
C PRO A 1053 25.99 32.64 37.37
N ALA A 1054 24.70 33.01 37.31
CA ALA A 1054 24.13 33.84 36.24
C ALA A 1054 24.26 35.36 36.49
N ALA A 1055 24.66 35.75 37.70
CA ALA A 1055 24.93 37.14 38.09
C ALA A 1055 26.39 37.57 37.87
N LYS A 1056 27.29 36.61 37.58
CA LYS A 1056 28.65 36.83 37.08
C LYS A 1056 28.65 36.76 35.57
#